data_AF-A0A6P8DS03-F1
#
_entry.id   AF-A0A6P8DS03-F1
#
_cell.length_a   1.000
_cell.length_b   1.000
_cell.length_c   1.000
_cell.angle_alpha   90.00
_cell.angle_beta   90.00
_cell.angle_gamma   90.00
#
_symmetry.space_group_name_H-M   'P 1'
#
loop_
_entity.id
_entity.type
_entity.pdbx_description
1 polymer ?
#
loop_
_entity_poly.entity_id
_entity_poly.type
_entity_poly.pdbx_seq_one_letter_code
_entity_poly.pdbx_strand_id
1 'polypeptide(L)'
;MDLNALPEEEEETYDRHVQEYAAPGDHIESAVDIANRERDERRKRLKKERAEERPTNMVQRADQFYQTKHFRSYDKSKLPSGWLDCPAFGQEIDCFIPSKVPLGESFNDCIPPGKRYSFKQVIHQQRVMGRKLGLVIDLTNTTRYYSALDLKKEGIKHVKIACVGRDAVPSNAQVNEFVYEVSQFLSRHKQTKKHILVHCTHGHNRTGYMIIHYLMRSTSMSVTQAIKKFADARPPGIYKPDYIDALYTFYHEKKPEMICPSTPEWKRSSDLDLNGEAMPDEDDDGNLTAPILDNRETEARMTNDDVLGDDIPVEQADEFRRFCYQTLKLNARPRGGMQFPGSHPVSLSRENLQLLRQRYYYATWKADGTRYMMLITVDGCYLIDRSFNFRRVQMRFPCRTSDGIGEKTHHYTLLDGEMIIDTMPDSQKQERRYLIYDLIALNHVSLVEHPFHERWKMIEKEVVEPRNAERHNIYQSRNPYYRYDLEPFKVRRKDFWLLSTVTKVLKEFIPKLSHDADGLIFQGWDDPYVPRTHEGLLKWKYPEMNSVDFLFEVVFFHLALLSISSGVWISLQLLTDCLLKQVDDDGYEKLFINERGRKKEMDGQRVVFAAGLDPSTYSGKIIECSWDSDEHVWVCMRTRVDKNTPNEINTYRKVMRSIKDNITEDVLLSEINEIICLPMYADRIKSEMNLARRR
;
A
#
# COMPACT_ATOMS: atom_id res chain seq x y z
N MET A 1 52.63 -29.71 -28.25
CA MET A 1 54.07 -29.58 -27.99
C MET A 1 54.42 -28.15 -28.34
N ASP A 2 54.79 -27.38 -27.32
CA ASP A 2 55.81 -26.31 -27.32
C ASP A 2 55.73 -25.19 -28.37
N LEU A 3 55.94 -23.90 -28.08
CA LEU A 3 56.71 -23.24 -27.01
C LEU A 3 56.56 -21.70 -27.13
N ASN A 4 57.09 -20.97 -26.14
CA ASN A 4 57.41 -19.52 -26.06
C ASN A 4 56.33 -18.65 -25.39
N ALA A 5 56.38 -18.24 -24.12
CA ALA A 5 57.46 -17.77 -23.23
C ALA A 5 58.17 -16.48 -23.71
N LEU A 6 58.01 -15.39 -22.93
CA LEU A 6 59.00 -14.40 -22.47
C LEU A 6 58.29 -13.25 -21.68
N PRO A 7 59.01 -12.46 -20.84
CA PRO A 7 58.58 -12.05 -19.50
C PRO A 7 58.57 -10.52 -19.26
N GLU A 8 58.36 -10.18 -17.98
CA GLU A 8 58.37 -8.89 -17.28
C GLU A 8 59.49 -7.91 -17.65
N GLU A 9 59.21 -6.60 -17.60
CA GLU A 9 59.96 -5.62 -16.78
C GLU A 9 59.22 -4.28 -16.68
N GLU A 10 59.44 -3.61 -15.55
CA GLU A 10 58.82 -2.40 -15.02
C GLU A 10 59.21 -1.12 -15.78
N GLU A 11 58.32 -0.12 -15.84
CA GLU A 11 58.78 1.27 -15.93
C GLU A 11 57.78 2.24 -15.26
N GLU A 12 58.28 2.91 -14.22
CA GLU A 12 57.69 4.04 -13.53
C GLU A 12 57.37 5.18 -14.51
N THR A 13 56.25 5.88 -14.31
CA THR A 13 56.08 7.22 -14.88
C THR A 13 55.44 8.17 -13.86
N TYR A 14 56.27 9.04 -13.32
CA TYR A 14 55.87 10.26 -12.62
C TYR A 14 55.58 11.37 -13.66
N ASP A 15 54.36 11.89 -13.53
CA ASP A 15 53.93 13.28 -13.72
C ASP A 15 54.10 13.99 -15.08
N ARG A 16 52.95 14.36 -15.67
CA ARG A 16 52.81 15.67 -16.32
C ARG A 16 51.35 16.11 -16.38
N HIS A 17 50.98 16.96 -15.43
CA HIS A 17 49.88 17.90 -15.53
C HIS A 17 49.84 18.58 -16.91
N VAL A 18 48.78 18.29 -17.68
CA VAL A 18 48.30 19.15 -18.77
C VAL A 18 46.83 19.43 -18.46
N GLN A 19 46.55 20.67 -18.04
CA GLN A 19 45.20 21.22 -17.95
C GLN A 19 44.67 21.43 -19.37
N GLU A 20 43.83 20.51 -19.85
CA GLU A 20 42.92 20.79 -20.96
C GLU A 20 41.59 21.30 -20.40
N TYR A 21 41.30 22.56 -20.71
CA TYR A 21 40.01 23.19 -20.51
C TYR A 21 38.96 22.53 -21.42
N ALA A 22 38.18 21.59 -20.87
CA ALA A 22 36.96 21.12 -21.51
C ALA A 22 35.79 22.06 -21.17
N ALA A 23 35.11 22.57 -22.20
CA ALA A 23 33.93 23.42 -22.09
C ALA A 23 32.79 22.71 -21.32
N PRO A 24 31.92 23.44 -20.59
CA PRO A 24 30.83 22.82 -19.84
C PRO A 24 29.80 22.26 -20.83
N GLY A 25 29.61 20.95 -20.83
CA GLY A 25 28.50 20.31 -21.53
C GLY A 25 27.18 20.62 -20.82
N ASP A 26 26.18 21.02 -21.60
CA ASP A 26 24.82 21.31 -21.13
C ASP A 26 24.21 20.09 -20.41
N HIS A 27 24.24 20.14 -19.08
CA HIS A 27 23.55 19.20 -18.23
C HIS A 27 22.06 19.53 -18.26
N ILE A 28 21.29 18.79 -19.06
CA ILE A 28 19.82 18.91 -19.08
C ILE A 28 19.30 18.35 -17.75
N GLU A 29 18.99 19.25 -16.83
CA GLU A 29 18.39 18.97 -15.53
C GLU A 29 16.98 18.37 -15.74
N SER A 30 16.69 17.21 -15.14
CA SER A 30 15.38 16.58 -15.24
C SER A 30 14.30 17.43 -14.55
N ALA A 31 13.06 17.40 -15.03
CA ALA A 31 11.93 18.07 -14.39
C ALA A 31 11.74 17.65 -12.91
N VAL A 32 12.21 16.44 -12.56
CA VAL A 32 12.21 15.94 -11.18
C VAL A 32 13.27 16.64 -10.32
N ASP A 33 14.43 16.94 -10.88
CA ASP A 33 15.53 17.60 -10.19
C ASP A 33 15.23 19.09 -9.97
N ILE A 34 14.59 19.73 -10.95
CA ILE A 34 14.07 21.10 -10.86
C ILE A 34 13.00 21.21 -9.76
N ALA A 35 12.05 20.27 -9.72
CA ALA A 35 10.99 20.26 -8.71
C ALA A 35 11.54 20.04 -7.28
N ASN A 36 12.57 19.20 -7.13
CA ASN A 36 13.21 18.98 -5.85
C ASN A 36 13.99 20.21 -5.38
N ARG A 37 14.71 20.89 -6.28
CA ARG A 37 15.42 22.14 -5.97
C ARG A 37 14.45 23.25 -5.57
N GLU A 38 13.37 23.45 -6.31
CA GLU A 38 12.34 24.46 -5.98
C GLU A 38 11.66 24.17 -4.63
N ARG A 39 11.43 22.89 -4.29
CA ARG A 39 10.87 22.48 -3.01
C ARG A 39 11.81 22.78 -1.84
N ASP A 40 13.11 22.58 -2.02
CA ASP A 40 14.11 22.88 -1.00
C ASP A 40 14.37 24.38 -0.84
N GLU A 41 14.27 25.15 -1.92
CA GLU A 41 14.30 26.62 -1.88
C GLU A 41 13.08 27.21 -1.17
N ARG A 42 11.87 26.66 -1.42
CA ARG A 42 10.65 27.04 -0.66
C ARG A 42 10.79 26.73 0.83
N ARG A 43 11.37 25.58 1.19
CA ARG A 43 11.64 25.23 2.60
C ARG A 43 12.64 26.19 3.26
N LYS A 44 13.65 26.67 2.54
CA LYS A 44 14.61 27.66 3.05
C LYS A 44 14.00 29.06 3.19
N ARG A 45 13.14 29.49 2.27
CA ARG A 45 12.41 30.78 2.37
C ARG A 45 11.45 30.81 3.55
N LEU A 46 10.65 29.75 3.74
CA LEU A 46 9.76 29.61 4.90
C LEU A 46 10.51 29.59 6.23
N LYS A 47 11.76 29.09 6.26
CA LYS A 47 12.59 29.09 7.48
C LYS A 47 13.21 30.47 7.78
N LYS A 48 13.35 31.32 6.76
CA LYS A 48 13.87 32.69 6.87
C LYS A 48 12.75 33.68 7.23
N GLU A 49 11.58 33.55 6.62
CA GLU A 49 10.39 34.36 6.95
C GLU A 49 9.92 34.12 8.39
N ARG A 50 10.02 32.88 8.90
CA ARG A 50 9.68 32.55 10.30
C ARG A 50 10.68 33.09 11.33
N ALA A 51 11.84 33.59 10.90
CA ALA A 51 12.85 34.20 11.76
C ALA A 51 12.72 35.74 11.84
N GLU A 52 11.95 36.36 10.94
CA GLU A 52 11.82 37.82 10.83
C GLU A 52 10.57 38.39 11.54
N GLU A 53 9.64 37.54 11.99
CA GLU A 53 8.48 37.97 12.80
C GLU A 53 8.71 37.77 14.32
N ARG A 54 9.44 38.70 14.93
CA ARG A 54 9.34 38.99 16.38
C ARG A 54 9.21 40.51 16.55
N PRO A 55 8.10 41.04 17.11
CA PRO A 55 7.99 42.47 17.37
C PRO A 55 8.78 42.88 18.62
N THR A 56 9.61 43.90 18.45
CA THR A 56 10.35 44.60 19.49
C THR A 56 9.45 45.65 20.13
N ASN A 57 9.24 45.62 21.45
CA ASN A 57 8.78 46.78 22.21
C ASN A 57 9.43 46.77 23.60
N MET A 58 10.29 47.78 23.84
CA MET A 58 10.86 48.10 25.16
C MET A 58 9.95 49.09 25.88
N VAL A 59 9.58 48.80 27.13
CA VAL A 59 9.24 49.81 28.15
C VAL A 59 9.86 49.38 29.49
N GLN A 60 10.60 50.31 30.10
CA GLN A 60 11.24 50.19 31.41
C GLN A 60 10.25 50.40 32.56
N ARG A 61 10.30 49.57 33.63
CA ARG A 61 10.61 49.99 35.02
C ARG A 61 10.40 48.90 36.08
N ALA A 62 11.40 48.84 36.96
CA ALA A 62 11.39 48.58 38.41
C ALA A 62 11.15 47.16 38.97
N ASP A 63 12.23 46.63 39.55
CA ASP A 63 12.37 45.90 40.82
C ASP A 63 11.23 44.97 41.28
N GLN A 64 11.52 43.67 41.34
CA GLN A 64 11.73 42.91 42.59
C GLN A 64 11.64 41.37 42.35
N PHE A 65 12.43 40.65 43.13
CA PHE A 65 12.46 39.20 43.38
C PHE A 65 13.18 38.28 42.38
N TYR A 66 14.35 37.85 42.85
CA TYR A 66 15.07 36.64 42.46
C TYR A 66 14.15 35.42 42.41
N GLN A 67 14.02 34.79 41.24
CA GLN A 67 13.76 33.35 41.15
C GLN A 67 14.69 32.72 40.11
N THR A 68 15.61 31.93 40.63
CA THR A 68 16.64 31.14 39.96
C THR A 68 16.03 30.27 38.86
N LYS A 69 16.35 30.55 37.60
CA LYS A 69 16.06 29.63 36.49
C LYS A 69 16.91 28.37 36.65
N HIS A 70 16.33 27.31 37.21
CA HIS A 70 16.89 25.96 37.14
C HIS A 70 16.91 25.48 35.68
N PHE A 71 18.07 25.54 35.03
CA PHE A 71 18.38 24.66 33.91
C PHE A 71 18.40 23.21 34.45
N ARG A 72 17.34 22.41 34.20
CA ARG A 72 17.37 20.97 34.48
C ARG A 72 18.38 20.31 33.53
N SER A 73 19.54 19.91 34.03
CA SER A 73 20.45 19.03 33.29
C SER A 73 19.81 17.65 33.14
N TYR A 74 19.65 17.16 31.91
CA TYR A 74 19.20 15.79 31.66
C TYR A 74 20.23 14.81 32.20
N ASP A 75 19.86 14.08 33.26
CA ASP A 75 20.73 13.10 33.90
C ASP A 75 20.80 11.84 33.04
N LYS A 76 21.95 11.64 32.36
CA LYS A 76 22.21 10.47 31.49
C LYS A 76 22.13 9.13 32.23
N SER A 77 22.15 9.15 33.57
CA SER A 77 22.23 7.99 34.45
C SER A 77 20.92 7.65 35.18
N LYS A 78 19.82 8.39 34.97
CA LYS A 78 18.55 8.11 35.67
C LYS A 78 17.99 6.74 35.28
N LEU A 79 17.81 5.85 36.26
CA LEU A 79 17.21 4.53 36.05
C LEU A 79 15.74 4.65 35.62
N PRO A 80 15.25 3.78 34.71
CA PRO A 80 13.83 3.75 34.36
C PRO A 80 12.98 3.37 35.59
N SER A 81 11.81 4.00 35.73
CA SER A 81 10.91 3.73 36.85
C SER A 81 10.52 2.25 36.92
N GLY A 82 10.54 1.66 38.12
CA GLY A 82 10.23 0.25 38.36
C GLY A 82 11.20 -0.77 37.72
N TRP A 83 12.35 -0.35 37.16
CA TRP A 83 13.28 -1.27 36.49
C TRP A 83 14.04 -2.18 37.47
N LEU A 84 14.37 -1.69 38.66
CA LEU A 84 15.20 -2.41 39.64
C LEU A 84 14.53 -3.71 40.09
N ASP A 85 13.26 -3.64 40.47
CA ASP A 85 12.50 -4.77 41.03
C ASP A 85 11.74 -5.56 39.97
N CYS A 86 11.75 -5.09 38.73
CA CYS A 86 11.25 -5.87 37.59
C CYS A 86 12.12 -7.13 37.38
N PRO A 87 11.52 -8.34 37.25
CA PRO A 87 12.26 -9.57 36.98
C PRO A 87 13.12 -9.47 35.72
N ALA A 88 14.30 -10.09 35.70
CA ALA A 88 15.29 -9.89 34.64
C ALA A 88 14.85 -10.40 33.25
N PHE A 89 14.49 -11.68 33.15
CA PHE A 89 14.05 -12.34 31.91
C PHE A 89 13.02 -13.44 32.19
N GLY A 90 12.28 -13.87 31.17
CA GLY A 90 11.33 -14.98 31.23
C GLY A 90 11.89 -16.28 30.67
N GLN A 91 11.10 -17.35 30.73
CA GLN A 91 11.43 -18.62 30.09
C GLN A 91 11.41 -18.52 28.56
N GLU A 92 12.02 -19.51 27.92
CA GLU A 92 12.06 -19.64 26.46
C GLU A 92 10.66 -19.90 25.90
N ILE A 93 10.25 -19.05 24.96
CA ILE A 93 9.03 -19.21 24.17
C ILE A 93 9.47 -19.56 22.75
N ASP A 94 9.47 -20.84 22.41
CA ASP A 94 10.01 -21.38 21.15
C ASP A 94 11.49 -20.98 20.96
N CYS A 95 11.79 -19.85 20.32
CA CYS A 95 13.15 -19.32 20.17
C CYS A 95 13.37 -17.98 20.89
N PHE A 96 12.34 -17.42 21.53
CA PHE A 96 12.37 -16.11 22.15
C PHE A 96 12.71 -16.15 23.63
N ILE A 97 13.45 -15.15 24.07
CA ILE A 97 13.73 -14.87 25.47
C ILE A 97 13.22 -13.45 25.76
N PRO A 98 12.03 -13.30 26.38
CA PRO A 98 11.54 -11.98 26.78
C PRO A 98 12.36 -11.46 27.96
N SER A 99 12.85 -10.23 27.87
CA SER A 99 13.75 -9.64 28.86
C SER A 99 13.40 -8.19 29.15
N LYS A 100 13.69 -7.71 30.36
CA LYS A 100 13.83 -6.27 30.61
C LYS A 100 15.08 -5.73 29.92
N VAL A 101 15.19 -4.42 29.74
CA VAL A 101 16.38 -3.83 29.10
C VAL A 101 17.64 -4.08 29.96
N PRO A 102 18.72 -4.67 29.40
CA PRO A 102 20.01 -4.67 30.07
C PRO A 102 20.63 -3.27 30.02
N LEU A 103 21.21 -2.82 31.13
CA LEU A 103 21.82 -1.50 31.24
C LEU A 103 23.34 -1.58 31.08
N GLY A 104 23.89 -0.60 30.38
CA GLY A 104 25.32 -0.43 30.15
C GLY A 104 26.06 0.07 31.39
N GLU A 105 27.38 0.14 31.28
CA GLU A 105 28.28 0.45 32.40
C GLU A 105 28.04 1.85 33.00
N SER A 106 27.45 2.78 32.23
CA SER A 106 27.08 4.13 32.69
C SER A 106 26.03 4.15 33.81
N PHE A 107 25.33 3.04 34.06
CA PHE A 107 24.33 2.94 35.14
C PHE A 107 24.87 2.20 36.37
N ASN A 108 26.12 1.74 36.36
CA ASN A 108 26.68 0.88 37.41
C ASN A 108 26.69 1.51 38.80
N ASP A 109 26.82 2.84 38.87
CA ASP A 109 26.86 3.61 40.12
C ASP A 109 25.45 3.85 40.69
N CYS A 110 24.43 3.79 39.85
CA CYS A 110 23.03 3.94 40.25
C CYS A 110 22.37 2.62 40.66
N ILE A 111 23.01 1.48 40.40
CA ILE A 111 22.45 0.14 40.63
C ILE A 111 23.16 -0.52 41.81
N PRO A 112 22.42 -0.94 42.87
CA PRO A 112 22.99 -1.65 43.99
C PRO A 112 23.80 -2.90 43.56
N PRO A 113 24.94 -3.20 44.22
CA PRO A 113 25.66 -4.44 43.98
C PRO A 113 24.74 -5.66 44.09
N GLY A 114 24.85 -6.60 43.14
CA GLY A 114 23.98 -7.79 43.06
C GLY A 114 22.69 -7.60 42.26
N LYS A 115 22.22 -6.37 42.03
CA LYS A 115 21.05 -6.08 41.15
C LYS A 115 21.43 -5.66 39.73
N ARG A 116 22.72 -5.67 39.38
CA ARG A 116 23.22 -5.34 38.04
C ARG A 116 22.71 -6.33 37.00
N TYR A 117 22.29 -5.80 35.85
CA TYR A 117 21.81 -6.57 34.71
C TYR A 117 22.32 -5.96 33.40
N SER A 118 23.51 -6.39 32.98
CA SER A 118 24.18 -5.96 31.74
C SER A 118 24.19 -7.06 30.69
N PHE A 119 24.44 -6.73 29.42
CA PHE A 119 24.52 -7.75 28.36
C PHE A 119 25.60 -8.80 28.59
N LYS A 120 26.72 -8.45 29.24
CA LYS A 120 27.75 -9.42 29.65
C LYS A 120 27.15 -10.50 30.56
N GLN A 121 26.34 -10.09 31.54
CA GLN A 121 25.66 -11.01 32.46
C GLN A 121 24.56 -11.81 31.74
N VAL A 122 23.76 -11.16 30.89
CA VAL A 122 22.70 -11.82 30.11
C VAL A 122 23.27 -12.92 29.23
N ILE A 123 24.28 -12.61 28.43
CA ILE A 123 24.90 -13.57 27.52
C ILE A 123 25.49 -14.75 28.30
N HIS A 124 26.16 -14.47 29.42
CA HIS A 124 26.70 -15.53 30.28
C HIS A 124 25.59 -16.41 30.87
N GLN A 125 24.56 -15.82 31.47
CA GLN A 125 23.43 -16.55 32.06
C GLN A 125 22.71 -17.42 31.03
N GLN A 126 22.41 -16.88 29.84
CA GLN A 126 21.77 -17.67 28.78
C GLN A 126 22.68 -18.80 28.28
N ARG A 127 24.00 -18.57 28.14
CA ARG A 127 24.96 -19.63 27.78
C ARG A 127 25.00 -20.75 28.82
N VAL A 128 24.97 -20.43 30.12
CA VAL A 128 24.91 -21.43 31.20
C VAL A 128 23.63 -22.27 31.12
N MET A 129 22.52 -21.68 30.71
CA MET A 129 21.25 -22.39 30.47
C MET A 129 21.22 -23.15 29.12
N GLY A 130 22.33 -23.25 28.39
CA GLY A 130 22.41 -23.93 27.09
C GLY A 130 21.81 -23.13 25.93
N ARG A 131 21.52 -21.83 26.12
CA ARG A 131 20.89 -20.95 25.12
C ARG A 131 21.90 -19.99 24.52
N LYS A 132 22.26 -20.21 23.25
CA LYS A 132 23.13 -19.29 22.50
C LYS A 132 22.31 -18.17 21.86
N LEU A 133 22.55 -16.92 22.24
CA LEU A 133 21.92 -15.76 21.60
C LEU A 133 22.50 -15.52 20.19
N GLY A 134 21.63 -15.17 19.25
CA GLY A 134 22.05 -14.77 17.89
C GLY A 134 21.45 -13.46 17.39
N LEU A 135 20.34 -13.02 18.00
CA LEU A 135 19.66 -11.77 17.67
C LEU A 135 19.16 -11.12 18.95
N VAL A 136 19.31 -9.80 19.04
CA VAL A 136 18.68 -8.94 20.06
C VAL A 136 17.78 -7.95 19.34
N ILE A 137 16.51 -7.92 19.72
CA ILE A 137 15.53 -6.95 19.24
C ILE A 137 15.21 -5.98 20.38
N ASP A 138 15.53 -4.71 20.15
CA ASP A 138 15.34 -3.61 21.08
C ASP A 138 14.11 -2.78 20.69
N LEU A 139 13.08 -2.82 21.54
CA LEU A 139 11.81 -2.14 21.35
C LEU A 139 11.73 -0.77 22.06
N THR A 140 12.82 -0.31 22.69
CA THR A 140 12.80 0.95 23.45
C THR A 140 12.87 2.17 22.52
N ASN A 141 12.29 3.30 22.92
CA ASN A 141 12.35 4.56 22.15
C ASN A 141 13.57 5.43 22.53
N THR A 142 14.68 4.81 22.92
CA THR A 142 15.88 5.53 23.35
C THR A 142 17.12 4.71 23.07
N THR A 143 18.25 5.37 22.89
CA THR A 143 19.57 4.74 22.70
C THR A 143 20.46 4.87 23.94
N ARG A 144 19.94 5.44 25.04
CA ARG A 144 20.73 5.75 26.25
C ARG A 144 21.14 4.53 27.08
N TYR A 145 20.45 3.40 26.90
CA TYR A 145 20.59 2.28 27.84
C TYR A 145 21.87 1.47 27.68
N TYR A 146 22.35 1.25 26.46
CA TYR A 146 23.55 0.48 26.19
C TYR A 146 24.07 0.71 24.76
N SER A 147 25.32 0.34 24.52
CA SER A 147 25.92 0.35 23.17
C SER A 147 25.71 -0.98 22.46
N ALA A 148 25.15 -0.94 21.24
CA ALA A 148 24.98 -2.13 20.41
C ALA A 148 26.32 -2.72 19.90
N LEU A 149 27.44 -1.98 20.04
CA LEU A 149 28.76 -2.45 19.61
C LEU A 149 29.22 -3.69 20.40
N ASP A 150 28.85 -3.78 21.68
CA ASP A 150 29.24 -4.91 22.53
C ASP A 150 28.56 -6.21 22.09
N LEU A 151 27.34 -6.12 21.55
CA LEU A 151 26.62 -7.26 20.97
C LEU A 151 27.26 -7.73 19.66
N LYS A 152 27.68 -6.77 18.82
CA LYS A 152 28.34 -7.08 17.53
C LYS A 152 29.67 -7.81 17.74
N LYS A 153 30.46 -7.43 18.75
CA LYS A 153 31.71 -8.12 19.12
C LYS A 153 31.49 -9.59 19.50
N GLU A 154 30.36 -9.91 20.11
CA GLU A 154 29.98 -11.27 20.48
C GLU A 154 29.28 -12.04 19.32
N GLY A 155 29.24 -11.46 18.12
CA GLY A 155 28.61 -12.07 16.93
C GLY A 155 27.08 -12.12 16.99
N ILE A 156 26.45 -11.24 17.77
CA ILE A 156 24.99 -11.14 17.94
C ILE A 156 24.47 -9.99 17.08
N LYS A 157 23.49 -10.25 16.20
CA LYS A 157 22.81 -9.21 15.42
C LYS A 157 21.97 -8.36 16.38
N HIS A 158 22.01 -7.03 16.24
CA HIS A 158 21.15 -6.10 16.97
C HIS A 158 20.21 -5.40 16.00
N VAL A 159 18.92 -5.39 16.31
CA VAL A 159 17.86 -4.72 15.54
C VAL A 159 17.08 -3.82 16.50
N LYS A 160 16.88 -2.57 16.08
CA LYS A 160 16.21 -1.53 16.87
C LYS A 160 14.88 -1.19 16.22
N ILE A 161 13.76 -1.48 16.88
CA ILE A 161 12.40 -1.14 16.44
C ILE A 161 11.83 -0.15 17.45
N ALA A 162 12.03 1.15 17.21
CA ALA A 162 11.73 2.20 18.19
C ALA A 162 10.22 2.39 18.39
N CYS A 163 9.63 1.72 19.39
CA CYS A 163 8.21 1.83 19.71
C CYS A 163 7.93 3.08 20.54
N VAL A 164 7.04 3.97 20.06
CA VAL A 164 6.66 5.23 20.72
C VAL A 164 6.25 4.99 22.19
N GLY A 165 6.62 5.92 23.08
CA GLY A 165 6.28 5.89 24.50
C GLY A 165 4.83 6.32 24.80
N ARG A 166 4.34 5.96 25.99
CA ARG A 166 2.99 6.20 26.59
C ARG A 166 1.80 5.57 25.86
N ASP A 167 1.08 4.70 26.58
CA ASP A 167 -0.27 4.13 26.33
C ASP A 167 -0.70 3.80 24.90
N ALA A 168 0.24 3.73 23.98
CA ALA A 168 0.05 3.31 22.61
C ALA A 168 0.65 1.92 22.42
N VAL A 169 -0.06 1.11 21.66
CA VAL A 169 0.44 -0.17 21.17
C VAL A 169 1.40 0.08 19.99
N PRO A 170 2.41 -0.78 19.76
CA PRO A 170 3.25 -0.70 18.57
C PRO A 170 2.42 -0.65 17.28
N SER A 171 2.84 0.18 16.33
CA SER A 171 2.12 0.31 15.06
C SER A 171 2.23 -0.95 14.20
N ASN A 172 1.28 -1.17 13.30
CA ASN A 172 1.30 -2.35 12.42
C ASN A 172 2.58 -2.45 11.57
N ALA A 173 3.14 -1.31 11.15
CA ALA A 173 4.42 -1.27 10.43
C ALA A 173 5.57 -1.83 11.29
N GLN A 174 5.64 -1.46 12.58
CA GLN A 174 6.64 -1.98 13.52
C GLN A 174 6.46 -3.47 13.80
N VAL A 175 5.20 -3.93 13.88
CA VAL A 175 4.89 -5.36 14.00
C VAL A 175 5.33 -6.12 12.75
N ASN A 176 5.09 -5.57 11.55
CA ASN A 176 5.50 -6.19 10.29
C ASN A 176 7.03 -6.28 10.18
N GLU A 177 7.75 -5.23 10.58
CA GLU A 177 9.22 -5.24 10.68
C GLU A 177 9.72 -6.30 11.65
N PHE A 178 9.13 -6.39 12.86
CA PHE A 178 9.47 -7.39 13.85
C PHE A 178 9.31 -8.82 13.31
N VAL A 179 8.15 -9.11 12.73
CA VAL A 179 7.83 -10.45 12.21
C VAL A 179 8.75 -10.82 11.05
N TYR A 180 9.05 -9.89 10.15
CA TYR A 180 9.97 -10.11 9.04
C TYR A 180 11.39 -10.41 9.54
N GLU A 181 11.94 -9.59 10.44
CA GLU A 181 13.30 -9.75 10.98
C GLU A 181 13.48 -11.08 11.70
N VAL A 182 12.50 -11.50 12.49
CA VAL A 182 12.49 -12.80 13.15
C VAL A 182 12.44 -13.92 12.11
N SER A 183 11.55 -13.83 11.12
CA SER A 183 11.37 -14.88 10.10
C SER A 183 12.64 -15.07 9.27
N GLN A 184 13.31 -13.97 8.90
CA GLN A 184 14.60 -13.98 8.20
C GLN A 184 15.73 -14.56 9.06
N PHE A 185 15.76 -14.24 10.34
CA PHE A 185 16.76 -14.80 11.25
C PHE A 185 16.60 -16.32 11.38
N LEU A 186 15.37 -16.79 11.57
CA LEU A 186 15.08 -18.22 11.73
C LEU A 186 15.29 -19.01 10.44
N SER A 187 14.98 -18.42 9.27
CA SER A 187 15.23 -19.08 7.98
C SER A 187 16.72 -19.32 7.72
N ARG A 188 17.59 -18.36 8.09
CA ARG A 188 19.05 -18.45 7.96
C ARG A 188 19.70 -19.38 8.99
N HIS A 189 19.05 -19.59 10.13
CA HIS A 189 19.59 -20.35 11.26
C HIS A 189 18.88 -21.68 11.55
N LYS A 190 18.14 -22.26 10.60
CA LYS A 190 17.45 -23.55 10.77
C LYS A 190 18.31 -24.68 11.33
N GLN A 191 19.62 -24.68 11.06
CA GLN A 191 20.56 -25.71 11.50
C GLN A 191 21.25 -25.38 12.84
N THR A 192 21.21 -24.12 13.30
CA THR A 192 21.86 -23.70 14.54
C THR A 192 20.80 -23.24 15.53
N LYS A 193 20.62 -23.94 16.66
CA LYS A 193 19.67 -23.54 17.72
C LYS A 193 20.13 -22.25 18.42
N LYS A 194 19.90 -21.11 17.77
CA LYS A 194 20.14 -19.76 18.31
C LYS A 194 18.83 -19.14 18.77
N HIS A 195 18.92 -18.35 19.83
CA HIS A 195 17.77 -17.70 20.47
C HIS A 195 17.77 -16.20 20.19
N ILE A 196 16.57 -15.62 20.27
CA ILE A 196 16.28 -14.23 20.03
C ILE A 196 15.92 -13.59 21.37
N LEU A 197 16.70 -12.63 21.84
CA LEU A 197 16.35 -11.85 23.01
C LEU A 197 15.53 -10.64 22.57
N VAL A 198 14.31 -10.50 23.10
CA VAL A 198 13.43 -9.38 22.81
C VAL A 198 13.23 -8.59 24.09
N HIS A 199 13.51 -7.29 24.05
CA HIS A 199 13.32 -6.45 25.23
C HIS A 199 12.65 -5.12 24.89
N CYS A 200 11.87 -4.62 25.84
CA CYS A 200 11.51 -3.21 25.95
C CYS A 200 12.11 -2.69 27.26
N THR A 201 11.55 -1.65 27.90
CA THR A 201 12.03 -1.20 29.21
C THR A 201 11.91 -2.32 30.26
N HIS A 202 10.71 -2.88 30.44
CA HIS A 202 10.44 -3.91 31.45
C HIS A 202 10.30 -5.33 30.88
N GLY A 203 10.13 -5.48 29.56
CA GLY A 203 10.03 -6.80 28.92
C GLY A 203 8.67 -7.49 28.99
N HIS A 204 7.59 -6.74 29.25
CA HIS A 204 6.22 -7.28 29.40
C HIS A 204 5.28 -6.85 28.28
N ASN A 205 4.68 -5.66 28.32
CA ASN A 205 3.60 -5.27 27.38
C ASN A 205 4.04 -5.23 25.90
N ARG A 206 4.97 -4.33 25.54
CA ARG A 206 5.49 -4.22 24.15
C ARG A 206 6.14 -5.52 23.66
N THR A 207 6.92 -6.17 24.54
CA THR A 207 7.62 -7.42 24.21
C THR A 207 6.63 -8.56 23.95
N GLY A 208 5.63 -8.71 24.82
CA GLY A 208 4.58 -9.70 24.66
C GLY A 208 3.73 -9.46 23.42
N TYR A 209 3.36 -8.21 23.16
CA TYR A 209 2.60 -7.82 21.97
C TYR A 209 3.31 -8.24 20.67
N MET A 210 4.60 -7.94 20.54
CA MET A 210 5.40 -8.33 19.39
C MET A 210 5.53 -9.86 19.25
N ILE A 211 5.86 -10.55 20.35
CA ILE A 211 6.02 -12.02 20.35
C ILE A 211 4.69 -12.70 19.99
N ILE A 212 3.57 -12.26 20.57
CA ILE A 212 2.24 -12.81 20.27
C ILE A 212 1.88 -12.61 18.81
N HIS A 213 2.14 -11.42 18.23
CA HIS A 213 1.92 -11.22 16.80
C HIS A 213 2.72 -12.19 15.93
N TYR A 214 3.98 -12.47 16.29
CA TYR A 214 4.76 -13.47 15.59
C TYR A 214 4.20 -14.89 15.74
N LEU A 215 3.82 -15.29 16.97
CA LEU A 215 3.24 -16.62 17.24
C LEU A 215 1.97 -16.85 16.41
N MET A 216 1.06 -15.87 16.40
CA MET A 216 -0.20 -15.93 15.64
C MET A 216 0.01 -16.04 14.12
N ARG A 217 1.15 -15.56 13.59
CA ARG A 217 1.48 -15.59 12.15
C ARG A 217 2.34 -16.79 11.75
N SER A 218 2.95 -17.47 12.71
CA SER A 218 3.85 -18.62 12.47
C SER A 218 3.24 -19.96 12.87
N THR A 219 2.21 -19.95 13.72
CA THR A 219 1.56 -21.14 14.26
C THR A 219 0.05 -20.97 14.31
N SER A 220 -0.68 -22.07 14.09
CA SER A 220 -2.14 -22.09 14.18
C SER A 220 -2.58 -22.12 15.65
N MET A 221 -2.74 -20.95 16.27
CA MET A 221 -3.25 -20.80 17.63
C MET A 221 -4.20 -19.60 17.74
N SER A 222 -5.02 -19.57 18.80
CA SER A 222 -5.88 -18.41 19.10
C SER A 222 -5.14 -17.32 19.88
N VAL A 223 -5.69 -16.10 19.88
CA VAL A 223 -5.13 -14.97 20.66
C VAL A 223 -5.05 -15.33 22.14
N THR A 224 -6.07 -16.01 22.67
CA THR A 224 -6.08 -16.45 24.08
C THR A 224 -4.95 -17.43 24.38
N GLN A 225 -4.70 -18.40 23.49
CA GLN A 225 -3.62 -19.37 23.65
C GLN A 225 -2.24 -18.69 23.59
N ALA A 226 -2.05 -17.75 22.66
CA ALA A 226 -0.80 -17.01 22.53
C ALA A 226 -0.52 -16.12 23.74
N ILE A 227 -1.54 -15.41 24.25
CA ILE A 227 -1.43 -14.60 25.48
C ILE A 227 -1.04 -15.50 26.67
N LYS A 228 -1.71 -16.64 26.83
CA LYS A 228 -1.41 -17.59 27.91
C LYS A 228 0.03 -18.11 27.80
N LYS A 229 0.47 -18.54 26.61
CA LYS A 229 1.84 -19.01 26.37
C LYS A 229 2.88 -17.96 26.77
N PHE A 230 2.62 -16.68 26.48
CA PHE A 230 3.49 -15.59 26.91
C PHE A 230 3.45 -15.37 28.43
N ALA A 231 2.26 -15.38 29.05
CA ALA A 231 2.09 -15.21 30.49
C ALA A 231 2.77 -16.33 31.30
N ASP A 232 2.66 -17.58 30.86
CA ASP A 232 3.28 -18.74 31.52
C ASP A 232 4.83 -18.63 31.49
N ALA A 233 5.40 -18.15 30.39
CA ALA A 233 6.84 -17.97 30.26
C ALA A 233 7.37 -16.68 30.92
N ARG A 234 6.55 -15.61 30.96
CA ARG A 234 6.93 -14.31 31.53
C ARG A 234 5.81 -13.77 32.44
N PRO A 235 5.60 -14.34 33.64
CA PRO A 235 4.53 -13.90 34.53
C PRO A 235 4.64 -12.42 34.94
N PRO A 236 3.51 -11.68 35.03
CA PRO A 236 2.14 -12.14 34.79
C PRO A 236 1.70 -12.10 33.30
N GLY A 237 2.61 -11.79 32.38
CA GLY A 237 2.32 -11.54 30.97
C GLY A 237 2.15 -10.07 30.65
N ILE A 238 1.26 -9.77 29.70
CA ILE A 238 0.82 -8.41 29.37
C ILE A 238 -0.19 -7.98 30.43
N TYR A 239 0.05 -6.84 31.09
CA TYR A 239 -0.77 -6.34 32.19
C TYR A 239 -1.47 -5.01 31.86
N LYS A 240 -1.25 -4.43 30.67
CA LYS A 240 -2.02 -3.29 30.18
C LYS A 240 -3.18 -3.77 29.29
N PRO A 241 -4.45 -3.46 29.63
CA PRO A 241 -5.62 -3.89 28.86
C PRO A 241 -5.59 -3.50 27.37
N ASP A 242 -5.14 -2.28 27.05
CA ASP A 242 -5.13 -1.74 25.68
C ASP A 242 -4.37 -2.64 24.69
N TYR A 243 -3.29 -3.28 25.17
CA TYR A 243 -2.50 -4.21 24.36
C TYR A 243 -3.25 -5.51 24.07
N ILE A 244 -4.02 -6.01 25.03
CA ILE A 244 -4.84 -7.21 24.87
C ILE A 244 -6.01 -6.90 23.94
N ASP A 245 -6.66 -5.74 24.13
CA ASP A 245 -7.79 -5.30 23.31
C ASP A 245 -7.38 -5.06 21.86
N ALA A 246 -6.22 -4.47 21.63
CA ALA A 246 -5.63 -4.32 20.30
C ALA A 246 -5.37 -5.68 19.63
N LEU A 247 -4.90 -6.70 20.35
CA LEU A 247 -4.66 -8.03 19.79
C LEU A 247 -5.97 -8.71 19.34
N TYR A 248 -7.02 -8.72 20.18
CA TYR A 248 -8.31 -9.30 19.82
C TYR A 248 -8.97 -8.55 18.66
N THR A 249 -8.88 -7.22 18.67
CA THR A 249 -9.40 -6.38 17.59
C THR A 249 -8.68 -6.67 16.28
N PHE A 250 -7.34 -6.70 16.29
CA PHE A 250 -6.54 -6.96 15.09
C PHE A 250 -6.84 -8.33 14.48
N TYR A 251 -6.94 -9.39 15.29
CA TYR A 251 -7.18 -10.75 14.78
C TYR A 251 -8.66 -11.10 14.60
N HIS A 252 -9.57 -10.14 14.77
CA HIS A 252 -11.02 -10.31 14.68
C HIS A 252 -11.57 -11.44 15.58
N GLU A 253 -10.90 -11.70 16.71
CA GLU A 253 -11.34 -12.69 17.68
C GLU A 253 -12.20 -12.05 18.77
N LYS A 254 -13.15 -12.81 19.33
CA LYS A 254 -13.96 -12.34 20.45
C LYS A 254 -13.15 -12.47 21.75
N LYS A 255 -13.04 -11.39 22.52
CA LYS A 255 -12.35 -11.36 23.82
C LYS A 255 -13.16 -12.08 24.92
N PRO A 256 -12.59 -13.08 25.62
CA PRO A 256 -13.11 -13.60 26.90
C PRO A 256 -13.11 -12.58 28.05
N GLU A 257 -14.02 -12.73 29.02
CA GLU A 257 -14.25 -11.74 30.10
C GLU A 257 -13.07 -11.52 31.07
N MET A 258 -12.20 -12.51 31.30
CA MET A 258 -11.10 -12.43 32.29
C MET A 258 -9.73 -12.82 31.71
N ILE A 259 -9.04 -11.88 31.05
CA ILE A 259 -7.71 -12.15 30.47
C ILE A 259 -6.62 -11.21 30.98
N CYS A 260 -6.95 -10.00 31.43
CA CYS A 260 -5.92 -9.05 31.84
C CYS A 260 -5.55 -9.24 33.33
N PRO A 261 -4.28 -9.55 33.65
CA PRO A 261 -3.81 -9.53 35.03
C PRO A 261 -3.72 -8.09 35.54
N SER A 262 -3.72 -7.94 36.87
CA SER A 262 -3.49 -6.63 37.51
C SER A 262 -2.04 -6.16 37.35
N THR A 263 -1.81 -4.85 37.35
CA THR A 263 -0.48 -4.24 37.29
C THR A 263 0.45 -4.83 38.36
N PRO A 264 1.66 -5.31 38.05
CA PRO A 264 2.55 -5.90 39.05
C PRO A 264 2.94 -4.93 40.18
N GLU A 265 3.15 -5.46 41.39
CA GLU A 265 3.54 -4.68 42.58
C GLU A 265 4.86 -3.90 42.39
N TRP A 266 5.85 -4.51 41.72
CA TRP A 266 7.13 -3.87 41.41
C TRP A 266 7.00 -2.63 40.50
N LYS A 267 5.88 -2.47 39.79
CA LYS A 267 5.56 -1.25 39.04
C LYS A 267 4.73 -0.27 39.89
N ARG A 268 3.81 -0.75 40.72
CA ARG A 268 3.00 0.12 41.61
C ARG A 268 3.84 0.83 42.67
N SER A 269 4.87 0.17 43.20
CA SER A 269 5.73 0.72 44.26
C SER A 269 6.52 1.97 43.84
N SER A 270 6.65 2.24 42.54
CA SER A 270 7.28 3.46 42.01
C SER A 270 6.30 4.61 41.74
N ASP A 271 5.00 4.37 41.90
CA ASP A 271 3.95 5.30 41.47
C ASP A 271 3.29 6.05 42.65
N LEU A 272 3.74 5.88 43.90
CA LEU A 272 3.19 6.58 45.07
C LEU A 272 4.10 7.73 45.51
N ASP A 273 3.55 8.94 45.60
CA ASP A 273 4.23 10.07 46.24
C ASP A 273 4.18 9.95 47.78
N LEU A 274 4.88 10.85 48.48
CA LEU A 274 4.90 10.91 49.96
C LEU A 274 3.53 11.19 50.60
N ASN A 275 2.49 11.44 49.79
CA ASN A 275 1.11 11.69 50.20
C ASN A 275 0.14 10.57 49.79
N GLY A 276 0.61 9.50 49.11
CA GLY A 276 -0.20 8.36 48.72
C GLY A 276 -1.03 8.56 47.44
N GLU A 277 -0.73 9.58 46.62
CA GLU A 277 -1.36 9.77 45.32
C GLU A 277 -0.50 9.22 44.17
N ALA A 278 -1.17 8.81 43.09
CA ALA A 278 -0.53 8.22 41.92
C ALA A 278 0.25 9.27 41.12
N MET A 279 1.57 9.15 41.06
CA MET A 279 2.43 9.98 40.23
C MET A 279 2.18 9.69 38.73
N PRO A 280 2.06 10.73 37.87
CA PRO A 280 2.07 10.52 36.43
C PRO A 280 3.41 9.91 35.98
N ASP A 281 3.36 8.91 35.08
CA ASP A 281 4.55 8.26 34.50
C ASP A 281 5.46 9.30 33.79
N GLU A 282 6.52 9.78 34.45
CA GLU A 282 7.52 10.73 33.91
C GLU A 282 8.55 10.07 32.96
N ASP A 283 8.29 8.86 32.47
CA ASP A 283 9.25 8.02 31.71
C ASP A 283 9.38 8.38 30.21
N ASP A 284 9.09 9.62 29.76
CA ASP A 284 9.55 10.04 28.42
C ASP A 284 9.75 11.56 28.23
N ASP A 285 10.78 11.85 27.45
CA ASP A 285 11.29 13.15 27.02
C ASP A 285 10.21 13.96 26.29
N GLY A 286 10.14 15.26 26.60
CA GLY A 286 9.09 16.15 26.15
C GLY A 286 8.90 16.17 24.63
N ASN A 287 7.72 15.75 24.20
CA ASN A 287 7.05 16.35 23.06
C ASN A 287 5.59 16.59 23.44
N LEU A 288 5.12 17.82 23.25
CA LEU A 288 3.75 18.22 23.54
C LEU A 288 2.80 17.33 22.72
N THR A 289 2.03 16.52 23.43
CA THR A 289 0.92 15.74 22.87
C THR A 289 -0.12 16.69 22.30
N ALA A 290 -0.37 16.60 21.00
CA ALA A 290 -1.60 17.13 20.42
C ALA A 290 -2.80 16.40 21.09
N PRO A 291 -3.91 17.09 21.38
CA PRO A 291 -5.07 16.45 21.98
C PRO A 291 -5.59 15.35 21.04
N ILE A 292 -5.95 14.21 21.63
CA ILE A 292 -6.72 13.16 20.99
C ILE A 292 -8.00 13.81 20.46
N LEU A 293 -8.10 13.93 19.14
CA LEU A 293 -9.36 14.21 18.48
C LEU A 293 -10.22 12.97 18.70
N ASP A 294 -11.27 13.15 19.49
CA ASP A 294 -12.41 12.25 19.60
C ASP A 294 -12.86 11.91 18.18
N ASN A 295 -12.56 10.70 17.72
CA ASN A 295 -13.10 10.15 16.48
C ASN A 295 -14.59 9.87 16.72
N ARG A 296 -15.40 10.92 16.68
CA ARG A 296 -16.77 10.79 16.21
C ARG A 296 -16.65 10.35 14.76
N GLU A 297 -16.78 9.04 14.53
CA GLU A 297 -16.98 8.45 13.20
C GLU A 297 -18.19 9.14 12.56
N THR A 298 -17.93 10.26 11.91
CA THR A 298 -18.75 10.71 10.81
C THR A 298 -18.43 9.67 9.75
N GLU A 299 -19.39 8.81 9.41
CA GLU A 299 -19.22 7.75 8.40
C GLU A 299 -18.65 8.37 7.12
N ALA A 300 -17.32 8.39 7.01
CA ALA A 300 -16.63 8.93 5.87
C ALA A 300 -16.98 8.00 4.70
N ARG A 301 -17.59 8.58 3.66
CA ARG A 301 -17.90 7.83 2.44
C ARG A 301 -16.63 7.14 1.95
N MET A 302 -16.71 5.82 1.78
CA MET A 302 -15.59 5.05 1.27
C MET A 302 -15.31 5.49 -0.17
N THR A 303 -14.03 5.60 -0.52
CA THR A 303 -13.60 5.95 -1.87
C THR A 303 -12.73 4.85 -2.46
N ASN A 304 -12.73 4.75 -3.79
CA ASN A 304 -11.87 3.80 -4.50
C ASN A 304 -10.37 4.15 -4.35
N ASP A 305 -10.06 5.40 -3.99
CA ASP A 305 -8.69 5.89 -3.79
C ASP A 305 -8.15 5.62 -2.38
N ASP A 306 -8.98 5.06 -1.49
CA ASP A 306 -8.57 4.76 -0.12
C ASP A 306 -7.41 3.74 -0.11
N VAL A 307 -6.36 4.07 0.64
CA VAL A 307 -5.19 3.21 0.79
C VAL A 307 -5.51 2.09 1.78
N LEU A 308 -5.59 0.85 1.26
CA LEU A 308 -5.94 -0.33 2.06
C LEU A 308 -4.69 -1.10 2.53
N GLY A 309 -4.65 -1.40 3.82
CA GLY A 309 -3.62 -2.24 4.44
C GLY A 309 -2.39 -1.48 4.92
N ASP A 310 -1.57 -2.19 5.69
CA ASP A 310 -0.39 -1.66 6.36
C ASP A 310 0.87 -1.78 5.50
N ASP A 311 1.82 -0.87 5.71
CA ASP A 311 3.13 -0.95 5.06
C ASP A 311 3.91 -2.19 5.51
N ILE A 312 4.75 -2.70 4.60
CA ILE A 312 5.62 -3.85 4.84
C ILE A 312 7.09 -3.47 4.62
N PRO A 313 8.04 -4.19 5.23
CA PRO A 313 9.47 -3.95 5.01
C PRO A 313 9.84 -4.02 3.53
N VAL A 314 10.70 -3.11 3.08
CA VAL A 314 11.12 -3.01 1.68
C VAL A 314 11.76 -4.31 1.17
N GLU A 315 12.58 -4.95 2.01
CA GLU A 315 13.21 -6.23 1.68
C GLU A 315 12.17 -7.34 1.45
N GLN A 316 11.11 -7.37 2.27
CA GLN A 316 9.98 -8.31 2.09
C GLN A 316 9.23 -8.02 0.78
N ALA A 317 8.95 -6.76 0.50
CA ALA A 317 8.32 -6.37 -0.76
C ALA A 317 9.16 -6.79 -1.96
N ASP A 318 10.48 -6.63 -1.91
CA ASP A 318 11.38 -7.05 -2.98
C ASP A 318 11.42 -8.58 -3.16
N GLU A 319 11.35 -9.37 -2.08
CA GLU A 319 11.19 -10.82 -2.16
C GLU A 319 9.89 -11.20 -2.90
N PHE A 320 8.78 -10.56 -2.55
CA PHE A 320 7.50 -10.79 -3.22
C PHE A 320 7.49 -10.32 -4.68
N ARG A 321 8.16 -9.22 -5.01
CA ARG A 321 8.36 -8.78 -6.40
C ARG A 321 9.09 -9.83 -7.22
N ARG A 322 10.18 -10.39 -6.67
CA ARG A 322 10.96 -11.46 -7.32
C ARG A 322 10.09 -12.71 -7.54
N PHE A 323 9.32 -13.12 -6.54
CA PHE A 323 8.37 -14.23 -6.68
C PHE A 323 7.36 -14.00 -7.82
N CYS A 324 6.76 -12.81 -7.90
CA CYS A 324 5.81 -12.47 -8.97
C CYS A 324 6.47 -12.58 -10.36
N TYR A 325 7.70 -12.08 -10.49
CA TYR A 325 8.44 -12.12 -11.76
C TYR A 325 8.85 -13.54 -12.15
N GLN A 326 9.31 -14.35 -11.20
CA GLN A 326 9.64 -15.76 -11.44
C GLN A 326 8.40 -16.54 -11.87
N THR A 327 7.28 -16.36 -11.17
CA THR A 327 6.00 -17.03 -11.45
C THR A 327 5.47 -16.69 -12.84
N LEU A 328 5.57 -15.41 -13.24
CA LEU A 328 5.12 -14.90 -14.54
C LEU A 328 6.18 -15.02 -15.64
N LYS A 329 7.31 -15.70 -15.38
CA LYS A 329 8.43 -15.90 -16.32
C LYS A 329 8.92 -14.58 -16.94
N LEU A 330 8.97 -13.50 -16.14
CA LEU A 330 9.41 -12.17 -16.55
C LEU A 330 10.90 -11.96 -16.27
N ASN A 331 11.63 -11.44 -17.26
CA ASN A 331 13.01 -11.02 -17.08
C ASN A 331 13.09 -9.64 -16.41
N ALA A 332 13.78 -9.54 -15.28
CA ALA A 332 14.11 -8.26 -14.66
C ALA A 332 15.08 -7.49 -15.57
N ARG A 333 14.79 -6.21 -15.85
CA ARG A 333 15.69 -5.37 -16.65
C ARG A 333 16.85 -4.89 -15.76
N PRO A 334 18.12 -4.94 -16.22
CA PRO A 334 19.29 -4.56 -15.39
C PRO A 334 19.31 -3.10 -14.91
N ARG A 335 18.57 -2.20 -15.56
CA ARG A 335 18.58 -0.73 -15.29
C ARG A 335 17.18 -0.12 -15.13
N GLY A 336 16.14 -0.94 -15.06
CA GLY A 336 14.77 -0.48 -14.87
C GLY A 336 14.15 -1.19 -13.68
N GLY A 337 13.52 -0.44 -12.77
CA GLY A 337 12.77 -1.02 -11.66
C GLY A 337 11.75 -2.06 -12.13
N MET A 338 11.41 -3.00 -11.26
CA MET A 338 10.38 -3.99 -11.53
C MET A 338 9.03 -3.27 -11.65
N GLN A 339 8.41 -3.35 -12.82
CA GLN A 339 7.08 -2.80 -13.09
C GLN A 339 5.98 -3.79 -12.71
N PHE A 340 4.79 -3.28 -12.44
CA PHE A 340 3.60 -4.09 -12.17
C PHE A 340 3.36 -5.12 -13.30
N PRO A 341 3.20 -6.41 -12.97
CA PRO A 341 3.22 -7.45 -13.99
C PRO A 341 1.82 -7.90 -14.46
N GLY A 342 0.74 -7.38 -13.88
CA GLY A 342 -0.62 -7.82 -14.19
C GLY A 342 -1.04 -7.57 -15.64
N SER A 343 -1.93 -8.42 -16.15
CA SER A 343 -2.42 -8.38 -17.54
C SER A 343 -3.22 -7.11 -17.85
N HIS A 344 -3.00 -6.43 -18.97
CA HIS A 344 -3.67 -5.20 -19.34
C HIS A 344 -4.54 -5.39 -20.59
N PRO A 345 -5.87 -5.15 -20.51
CA PRO A 345 -6.76 -5.24 -21.66
C PRO A 345 -6.49 -4.15 -22.70
N VAL A 346 -6.62 -4.52 -23.98
CA VAL A 346 -6.64 -3.60 -25.13
C VAL A 346 -8.07 -3.19 -25.47
N SER A 347 -8.26 -1.97 -25.96
CA SER A 347 -9.60 -1.50 -26.35
C SER A 347 -10.11 -2.28 -27.55
N LEU A 348 -11.40 -2.63 -27.52
CA LEU A 348 -12.08 -3.25 -28.65
C LEU A 348 -12.11 -2.28 -29.83
N SER A 349 -11.66 -2.74 -30.98
CA SER A 349 -11.63 -2.04 -32.26
C SER A 349 -12.29 -2.90 -33.33
N ARG A 350 -12.63 -2.31 -34.48
CA ARG A 350 -13.21 -3.09 -35.59
C ARG A 350 -12.27 -4.16 -36.11
N GLU A 351 -10.96 -3.93 -36.01
CA GLU A 351 -9.92 -4.87 -36.42
C GLU A 351 -9.86 -6.09 -35.48
N ASN A 352 -9.81 -5.86 -34.17
CA ASN A 352 -9.66 -6.95 -33.19
C ASN A 352 -11.00 -7.60 -32.82
N LEU A 353 -12.15 -7.03 -33.20
CA LEU A 353 -13.46 -7.68 -33.11
C LEU A 353 -13.49 -9.02 -33.86
N GLN A 354 -12.67 -9.16 -34.92
CA GLN A 354 -12.51 -10.42 -35.64
C GLN A 354 -11.96 -11.56 -34.76
N LEU A 355 -11.24 -11.25 -33.67
CA LEU A 355 -10.79 -12.26 -32.71
C LEU A 355 -11.97 -13.01 -32.07
N LEU A 356 -13.09 -12.33 -31.84
CA LEU A 356 -14.31 -12.94 -31.30
C LEU A 356 -14.95 -13.93 -32.29
N ARG A 357 -14.70 -13.80 -33.61
CA ARG A 357 -15.14 -14.76 -34.63
C ARG A 357 -14.23 -15.99 -34.70
N GLN A 358 -12.95 -15.82 -34.40
CA GLN A 358 -11.91 -16.84 -34.60
C GLN A 358 -11.66 -17.71 -33.36
N ARG A 359 -11.96 -17.19 -32.17
CA ARG A 359 -11.65 -17.84 -30.89
C ARG A 359 -12.84 -17.78 -29.95
N TYR A 360 -12.88 -18.69 -28.98
CA TYR A 360 -13.92 -18.65 -27.94
C TYR A 360 -13.60 -17.61 -26.88
N TYR A 361 -14.61 -16.81 -26.57
CA TYR A 361 -14.54 -15.77 -25.55
C TYR A 361 -15.63 -15.93 -24.49
N TYR A 362 -15.26 -15.61 -23.27
CA TYR A 362 -16.19 -15.22 -22.24
C TYR A 362 -16.30 -13.70 -22.16
N ALA A 363 -17.42 -13.22 -21.64
CA ALA A 363 -17.67 -11.82 -21.36
C ALA A 363 -18.00 -11.62 -19.87
N THR A 364 -17.57 -10.49 -19.31
CA THR A 364 -17.96 -10.02 -17.99
C THR A 364 -18.13 -8.50 -18.00
N TRP A 365 -18.73 -7.92 -16.97
CA TRP A 365 -18.85 -6.47 -16.85
C TRP A 365 -17.51 -5.85 -16.47
N LYS A 366 -17.22 -4.67 -17.00
CA LYS A 366 -16.10 -3.86 -16.59
C LYS A 366 -16.55 -3.05 -15.37
N ALA A 367 -16.09 -3.45 -14.18
CA ALA A 367 -16.45 -2.75 -12.94
C ALA A 367 -15.65 -1.45 -12.84
N ASP A 368 -16.22 -0.46 -12.17
CA ASP A 368 -15.49 0.74 -11.78
C ASP A 368 -14.91 0.56 -10.37
N GLY A 369 -13.69 0.01 -10.34
CA GLY A 369 -12.99 -0.28 -9.10
C GLY A 369 -11.49 -0.09 -9.20
N THR A 370 -10.82 -0.21 -8.06
CA THR A 370 -9.36 -0.13 -7.98
C THR A 370 -8.77 -1.52 -8.16
N ARG A 371 -7.97 -1.68 -9.21
CA ARG A 371 -7.30 -2.95 -9.50
C ARG A 371 -6.25 -3.26 -8.43
N TYR A 372 -6.33 -4.46 -7.86
CA TYR A 372 -5.31 -5.03 -6.99
C TYR A 372 -5.02 -6.47 -7.39
N MET A 373 -3.75 -6.85 -7.46
CA MET A 373 -3.39 -8.25 -7.31
C MET A 373 -3.33 -8.60 -5.82
N MET A 374 -3.53 -9.85 -5.47
CA MET A 374 -3.49 -10.30 -4.09
C MET A 374 -2.57 -11.51 -3.94
N LEU A 375 -1.56 -11.37 -3.07
CA LEU A 375 -0.65 -12.45 -2.71
C LEU A 375 -1.04 -12.97 -1.32
N ILE A 376 -1.37 -14.25 -1.24
CA ILE A 376 -1.71 -14.92 0.02
C ILE A 376 -0.54 -15.81 0.42
N THR A 377 -0.11 -15.67 1.67
CA THR A 377 1.02 -16.39 2.28
C THR A 377 0.61 -16.94 3.64
N VAL A 378 1.51 -17.67 4.30
CA VAL A 378 1.23 -18.24 5.63
C VAL A 378 1.19 -17.16 6.71
N ASP A 379 1.94 -16.07 6.54
CA ASP A 379 2.05 -14.97 7.50
C ASP A 379 1.03 -13.84 7.27
N GLY A 380 0.37 -13.83 6.11
CA GLY A 380 -0.76 -12.94 5.84
C GLY A 380 -1.18 -12.82 4.38
N CYS A 381 -2.06 -11.86 4.14
CA CYS A 381 -2.54 -11.47 2.82
C CYS A 381 -1.96 -10.10 2.45
N TYR A 382 -1.58 -9.93 1.18
CA TYR A 382 -0.96 -8.72 0.67
C TYR A 382 -1.67 -8.23 -0.59
N LEU A 383 -2.15 -6.99 -0.56
CA LEU A 383 -2.64 -6.29 -1.74
C LEU A 383 -1.47 -5.66 -2.50
N ILE A 384 -1.53 -5.75 -3.82
CA ILE A 384 -0.52 -5.25 -4.74
C ILE A 384 -1.18 -4.23 -5.67
N ASP A 385 -0.80 -2.98 -5.54
CA ASP A 385 -1.33 -1.88 -6.36
C ASP A 385 -0.67 -1.81 -7.76
N ARG A 386 -1.18 -0.90 -8.62
CA ARG A 386 -0.62 -0.66 -9.96
C ARG A 386 0.79 -0.07 -9.95
N SER A 387 1.21 0.52 -8.83
CA SER A 387 2.56 1.04 -8.61
C SER A 387 3.52 -0.05 -8.12
N PHE A 388 3.04 -1.30 -8.01
CA PHE A 388 3.75 -2.46 -7.52
C PHE A 388 4.26 -2.32 -6.07
N ASN A 389 3.46 -1.64 -5.26
CA ASN A 389 3.60 -1.60 -3.80
C ASN A 389 2.77 -2.70 -3.15
N PHE A 390 3.27 -3.20 -2.05
CA PHE A 390 2.66 -4.29 -1.29
C PHE A 390 2.16 -3.74 0.04
N ARG A 391 0.91 -4.02 0.37
CA ARG A 391 0.30 -3.66 1.65
C ARG A 391 -0.33 -4.87 2.30
N ARG A 392 -0.03 -5.09 3.58
CA ARG A 392 -0.56 -6.23 4.34
C ARG A 392 -1.98 -5.95 4.78
N VAL A 393 -2.86 -6.92 4.60
CA VAL A 393 -4.25 -6.89 5.11
C VAL A 393 -4.50 -8.11 5.98
N GLN A 394 -5.27 -7.91 7.06
CA GLN A 394 -5.58 -8.97 8.02
C GLN A 394 -6.85 -9.71 7.58
N MET A 395 -6.66 -10.84 6.92
CA MET A 395 -7.75 -11.70 6.42
C MET A 395 -7.31 -13.16 6.44
N ARG A 396 -8.28 -14.08 6.60
CA ARG A 396 -8.01 -15.52 6.61
C ARG A 396 -8.35 -16.18 5.28
N PHE A 397 -7.47 -17.02 4.76
CA PHE A 397 -7.69 -17.79 3.52
C PHE A 397 -7.33 -19.27 3.74
N PRO A 398 -8.29 -20.07 4.24
CA PRO A 398 -8.06 -21.49 4.46
C PRO A 398 -7.92 -22.23 3.12
N CYS A 399 -7.01 -23.19 3.05
CA CYS A 399 -6.95 -24.13 1.95
C CYS A 399 -8.14 -25.10 2.01
N ARG A 400 -8.49 -25.64 0.85
CA ARG A 400 -9.40 -26.77 0.75
C ARG A 400 -8.83 -27.99 1.51
N THR A 401 -9.61 -28.57 2.41
CA THR A 401 -9.25 -29.81 3.12
C THR A 401 -10.26 -30.92 2.83
N SER A 402 -9.79 -32.17 2.85
CA SER A 402 -10.63 -33.37 2.76
C SER A 402 -11.54 -33.56 3.97
N ASP A 403 -11.09 -33.08 5.15
CA ASP A 403 -11.67 -33.44 6.45
C ASP A 403 -12.29 -32.25 7.21
N GLY A 404 -12.63 -31.17 6.51
CA GLY A 404 -13.52 -30.11 7.04
C GLY A 404 -12.89 -29.12 8.04
N ILE A 405 -11.64 -29.30 8.46
CA ILE A 405 -10.91 -28.33 9.29
C ILE A 405 -9.79 -27.72 8.44
N GLY A 406 -9.92 -26.44 8.11
CA GLY A 406 -8.95 -25.67 7.32
C GLY A 406 -7.70 -25.31 8.13
N GLU A 407 -6.91 -26.28 8.58
CA GLU A 407 -5.70 -26.01 9.38
C GLU A 407 -4.57 -25.39 8.56
N LYS A 408 -4.60 -25.53 7.23
CA LYS A 408 -3.58 -25.02 6.32
C LYS A 408 -4.05 -23.73 5.66
N THR A 409 -3.29 -22.66 5.83
CA THR A 409 -3.43 -21.42 5.07
C THR A 409 -2.72 -21.55 3.72
N HIS A 410 -3.23 -20.86 2.70
CA HIS A 410 -2.52 -20.75 1.42
C HIS A 410 -1.11 -20.20 1.59
N HIS A 411 -0.19 -20.65 0.74
CA HIS A 411 1.20 -20.18 0.78
C HIS A 411 1.72 -19.84 -0.61
N TYR A 412 1.90 -18.55 -0.90
CA TYR A 412 2.24 -18.05 -2.23
C TYR A 412 1.19 -18.41 -3.29
N THR A 413 -0.06 -18.10 -2.98
CA THR A 413 -1.17 -18.05 -3.96
C THR A 413 -1.31 -16.63 -4.47
N LEU A 414 -1.28 -16.44 -5.80
CA LEU A 414 -1.33 -15.13 -6.44
C LEU A 414 -2.61 -14.99 -7.28
N LEU A 415 -3.40 -13.96 -6.97
CA LEU A 415 -4.70 -13.67 -7.55
C LEU A 415 -4.67 -12.33 -8.28
N ASP A 416 -5.48 -12.19 -9.32
CA ASP A 416 -5.75 -10.92 -10.00
C ASP A 416 -7.22 -10.54 -9.85
N GLY A 417 -7.46 -9.27 -9.54
CA GLY A 417 -8.78 -8.84 -9.11
C GLY A 417 -8.96 -7.32 -9.08
N GLU A 418 -10.13 -6.93 -8.63
CA GLU A 418 -10.60 -5.55 -8.59
C GLU A 418 -11.36 -5.31 -7.29
N MET A 419 -11.00 -4.25 -6.57
CA MET A 419 -11.70 -3.79 -5.39
C MET A 419 -12.81 -2.83 -5.80
N ILE A 420 -14.04 -3.17 -5.45
CA ILE A 420 -15.22 -2.33 -5.68
C ILE A 420 -15.83 -1.90 -4.36
N ILE A 421 -16.70 -0.89 -4.42
CA ILE A 421 -17.54 -0.46 -3.30
C ILE A 421 -18.98 -0.71 -3.70
N ASP A 422 -19.63 -1.68 -3.05
CA ASP A 422 -21.06 -1.92 -3.19
C ASP A 422 -21.80 -0.92 -2.28
N THR A 423 -22.78 -0.20 -2.83
CA THR A 423 -23.71 0.63 -2.06
C THR A 423 -25.05 -0.08 -1.98
N MET A 424 -25.44 -0.49 -0.77
CA MET A 424 -26.71 -1.20 -0.56
C MET A 424 -27.89 -0.25 -0.80
N PRO A 425 -28.86 -0.59 -1.68
CA PRO A 425 -29.96 0.33 -2.04
C PRO A 425 -30.77 0.82 -0.84
N ASP A 426 -31.08 -0.09 0.08
CA ASP A 426 -32.02 0.16 1.19
C ASP A 426 -31.38 0.93 2.36
N SER A 427 -30.10 0.67 2.65
CA SER A 427 -29.42 1.23 3.83
C SER A 427 -28.40 2.32 3.49
N GLN A 428 -28.09 2.51 2.19
CA GLN A 428 -26.95 3.32 1.72
C GLN A 428 -25.60 2.92 2.33
N LYS A 429 -25.54 1.76 3.00
CA LYS A 429 -24.33 1.25 3.60
C LYS A 429 -23.38 0.83 2.48
N GLN A 430 -22.16 1.34 2.56
CA GLN A 430 -21.08 0.99 1.65
C GLN A 430 -20.27 -0.19 2.19
N GLU A 431 -20.01 -1.17 1.34
CA GLU A 431 -19.19 -2.32 1.67
C GLU A 431 -18.16 -2.59 0.57
N ARG A 432 -16.89 -2.74 0.96
CA ARG A 432 -15.83 -3.11 0.01
C ARG A 432 -15.91 -4.58 -0.35
N ARG A 433 -15.72 -4.88 -1.64
CA ARG A 433 -15.65 -6.26 -2.15
C ARG A 433 -14.51 -6.41 -3.15
N TYR A 434 -13.68 -7.42 -2.92
CA TYR A 434 -12.65 -7.85 -3.86
C TYR A 434 -13.21 -8.90 -4.81
N LEU A 435 -13.33 -8.54 -6.09
CA LEU A 435 -13.74 -9.40 -7.19
C LEU A 435 -12.51 -10.05 -7.82
N ILE A 436 -12.31 -11.34 -7.58
CA ILE A 436 -11.23 -12.12 -8.18
C ILE A 436 -11.66 -12.57 -9.58
N TYR A 437 -10.91 -12.20 -10.62
CA TYR A 437 -11.21 -12.62 -11.99
C TYR A 437 -10.17 -13.56 -12.60
N ASP A 438 -8.96 -13.66 -12.05
CA ASP A 438 -7.95 -14.62 -12.51
C ASP A 438 -7.09 -15.17 -11.35
N LEU A 439 -6.51 -16.35 -11.56
CA LEU A 439 -5.64 -17.07 -10.62
C LEU A 439 -4.32 -17.37 -11.33
N ILE A 440 -3.22 -16.78 -10.84
CA ILE A 440 -1.90 -16.83 -11.48
C ILE A 440 -1.05 -17.95 -10.88
N ALA A 441 -1.13 -18.15 -9.57
CA ALA A 441 -0.43 -19.23 -8.88
C ALA A 441 -1.24 -19.73 -7.69
N LEU A 442 -1.12 -21.02 -7.39
CA LEU A 442 -1.77 -21.67 -6.27
C LEU A 442 -0.72 -22.42 -5.46
N ASN A 443 -0.53 -22.02 -4.20
CA ASN A 443 0.39 -22.68 -3.27
C ASN A 443 1.81 -22.91 -3.86
N HIS A 444 2.47 -21.85 -4.36
CA HIS A 444 3.74 -21.86 -5.11
C HIS A 444 3.70 -22.41 -6.54
N VAL A 445 2.64 -23.10 -6.95
CA VAL A 445 2.55 -23.68 -8.30
C VAL A 445 2.06 -22.61 -9.28
N SER A 446 2.85 -22.31 -10.30
CA SER A 446 2.46 -21.40 -11.38
C SER A 446 1.37 -22.04 -12.24
N LEU A 447 0.28 -21.30 -12.45
CA LEU A 447 -0.86 -21.70 -13.30
C LEU A 447 -0.92 -20.87 -14.59
N VAL A 448 0.11 -20.07 -14.87
CA VAL A 448 0.18 -19.11 -15.98
C VAL A 448 -0.11 -19.76 -17.35
N GLU A 449 0.37 -20.98 -17.57
CA GLU A 449 0.21 -21.70 -18.83
C GLU A 449 -1.12 -22.46 -18.96
N HIS A 450 -1.88 -22.59 -17.86
CA HIS A 450 -3.18 -23.25 -17.92
C HIS A 450 -4.19 -22.39 -18.70
N PRO A 451 -5.18 -22.99 -19.38
CA PRO A 451 -6.30 -22.27 -19.98
C PRO A 451 -7.09 -21.42 -18.97
N PHE A 452 -7.57 -20.24 -19.38
CA PHE A 452 -8.34 -19.34 -18.51
C PHE A 452 -9.52 -20.02 -17.81
N HIS A 453 -10.33 -20.81 -18.51
CA HIS A 453 -11.50 -21.46 -17.92
C HIS A 453 -11.15 -22.42 -16.75
N GLU A 454 -9.96 -23.03 -16.76
CA GLU A 454 -9.47 -23.87 -15.66
C GLU A 454 -9.09 -22.99 -14.47
N ARG A 455 -8.27 -21.96 -14.69
CA ARG A 455 -7.83 -21.01 -13.66
C ARG A 455 -9.03 -20.36 -12.99
N TRP A 456 -10.00 -19.90 -13.79
CA TRP A 456 -11.24 -19.29 -13.32
C TRP A 456 -12.09 -20.22 -12.44
N LYS A 457 -12.20 -21.50 -12.82
CA LYS A 457 -12.91 -22.51 -12.02
C LYS A 457 -12.18 -22.84 -10.72
N MET A 458 -10.84 -22.81 -10.70
CA MET A 458 -10.05 -23.02 -9.50
C MET A 458 -10.24 -21.91 -8.46
N ILE A 459 -10.53 -20.67 -8.87
CA ILE A 459 -10.84 -19.58 -7.92
C ILE A 459 -12.00 -19.97 -7.00
N GLU A 460 -13.09 -20.51 -7.57
CA GLU A 460 -14.26 -20.90 -6.79
C GLU A 460 -13.90 -22.03 -5.83
N LYS A 461 -13.33 -23.11 -6.37
CA LYS A 461 -13.10 -24.37 -5.63
C LYS A 461 -12.00 -24.29 -4.57
N GLU A 462 -10.93 -23.57 -4.88
CA GLU A 462 -9.72 -23.59 -4.07
C GLU A 462 -9.60 -22.36 -3.15
N VAL A 463 -10.32 -21.27 -3.43
CA VAL A 463 -10.22 -20.01 -2.65
C VAL A 463 -11.56 -19.61 -2.03
N VAL A 464 -12.64 -19.55 -2.82
CA VAL A 464 -13.94 -19.00 -2.36
C VAL A 464 -14.73 -20.02 -1.54
N GLU A 465 -14.89 -21.24 -2.03
CA GLU A 465 -15.62 -22.33 -1.35
C GLU A 465 -15.01 -22.66 0.03
N PRO A 466 -13.68 -22.86 0.18
CA PRO A 466 -13.09 -23.17 1.49
C PRO A 466 -13.31 -22.05 2.51
N ARG A 467 -13.20 -20.80 2.09
CA ARG A 467 -13.47 -19.63 2.92
C ARG A 467 -14.93 -19.58 3.37
N ASN A 468 -15.87 -19.82 2.44
CA ASN A 468 -17.29 -19.80 2.75
C ASN A 468 -17.70 -20.96 3.67
N ALA A 469 -17.09 -22.15 3.48
CA ALA A 469 -17.28 -23.30 4.35
C ALA A 469 -16.76 -23.04 5.78
N GLU A 470 -15.52 -22.54 5.93
CA GLU A 470 -14.97 -22.15 7.25
C GLU A 470 -15.87 -21.12 7.94
N ARG A 471 -16.29 -20.09 7.19
CA ARG A 471 -17.23 -19.07 7.68
C ARG A 471 -18.53 -19.67 8.19
N HIS A 472 -19.16 -20.54 7.40
CA HIS A 472 -20.42 -21.18 7.77
C HIS A 472 -20.27 -22.05 9.03
N ASN A 473 -19.21 -22.87 9.08
CA ASN A 473 -18.90 -23.72 10.22
C ASN A 473 -18.68 -22.91 11.51
N ILE A 474 -17.98 -21.77 11.41
CA ILE A 474 -17.74 -20.89 12.55
C ILE A 474 -19.03 -20.22 13.03
N TYR A 475 -19.87 -19.70 12.13
CA TYR A 475 -21.15 -19.09 12.51
C TYR A 475 -22.13 -20.07 13.14
N GLN A 476 -22.09 -21.35 12.75
CA GLN A 476 -22.91 -22.40 13.37
C GLN A 476 -22.34 -22.91 14.70
N SER A 477 -21.07 -22.61 15.01
CA SER A 477 -20.47 -22.98 16.29
C SER A 477 -21.13 -22.25 17.45
N ARG A 478 -21.27 -22.95 18.59
CA ARG A 478 -21.76 -22.35 19.84
C ARG A 478 -20.87 -21.21 20.36
N ASN A 479 -19.60 -21.22 19.99
CA ASN A 479 -18.64 -20.18 20.36
C ASN A 479 -17.79 -19.80 19.13
N PRO A 480 -18.27 -18.87 18.28
CA PRO A 480 -17.52 -18.42 17.11
C PRO A 480 -16.26 -17.68 17.58
N TYR A 481 -15.09 -18.24 17.26
CA TYR A 481 -13.82 -17.64 17.68
C TYR A 481 -13.38 -16.49 16.78
N TYR A 482 -13.75 -16.50 15.50
CA TYR A 482 -13.34 -15.52 14.49
C TYR A 482 -14.55 -14.83 13.84
N ARG A 483 -14.44 -13.52 13.57
CA ARG A 483 -15.49 -12.69 12.98
C ARG A 483 -15.13 -12.25 11.55
N TYR A 484 -15.72 -12.89 10.56
CA TYR A 484 -15.55 -12.51 9.14
C TYR A 484 -16.19 -11.16 8.80
N ASP A 485 -17.19 -10.73 9.57
CA ASP A 485 -17.87 -9.44 9.41
C ASP A 485 -16.97 -8.23 9.70
N LEU A 486 -15.87 -8.42 10.44
CA LEU A 486 -14.89 -7.37 10.73
C LEU A 486 -13.75 -7.27 9.72
N GLU A 487 -13.69 -8.19 8.75
CA GLU A 487 -12.65 -8.12 7.73
C GLU A 487 -12.80 -6.87 6.86
N PRO A 488 -11.69 -6.30 6.36
CA PRO A 488 -11.71 -5.02 5.65
C PRO A 488 -12.54 -5.02 4.36
N PHE A 489 -12.78 -6.19 3.77
CA PHE A 489 -13.61 -6.36 2.57
C PHE A 489 -14.05 -7.82 2.40
N LYS A 490 -15.14 -8.01 1.64
CA LYS A 490 -15.62 -9.35 1.24
C LYS A 490 -14.88 -9.84 0.00
N VAL A 491 -14.79 -11.15 -0.16
CA VAL A 491 -14.15 -11.79 -1.33
C VAL A 491 -15.20 -12.51 -2.16
N ARG A 492 -15.18 -12.34 -3.48
CA ARG A 492 -16.08 -13.04 -4.41
C ARG A 492 -15.35 -13.31 -5.73
N ARG A 493 -15.65 -14.44 -6.38
CA ARG A 493 -15.24 -14.68 -7.77
C ARG A 493 -16.07 -13.82 -8.71
N LYS A 494 -15.42 -13.17 -9.68
CA LYS A 494 -16.09 -12.44 -10.75
C LYS A 494 -16.68 -13.44 -11.75
N ASP A 495 -17.97 -13.27 -12.04
CA ASP A 495 -18.68 -14.14 -12.96
C ASP A 495 -18.37 -13.77 -14.41
N PHE A 496 -18.24 -14.80 -15.24
CA PHE A 496 -17.99 -14.72 -16.68
C PHE A 496 -19.05 -15.56 -17.37
N TRP A 497 -19.57 -15.05 -18.48
CA TRP A 497 -20.65 -15.68 -19.24
C TRP A 497 -20.25 -15.89 -20.69
N LEU A 498 -20.94 -16.81 -21.35
CA LEU A 498 -20.83 -16.99 -22.80
C LEU A 498 -21.29 -15.73 -23.55
N LEU A 499 -20.74 -15.52 -24.75
CA LEU A 499 -21.13 -14.39 -25.61
C LEU A 499 -22.65 -14.32 -25.86
N SER A 500 -23.34 -15.47 -25.93
CA SER A 500 -24.80 -15.53 -26.11
C SER A 500 -25.60 -14.87 -24.98
N THR A 501 -24.97 -14.61 -23.83
CA THR A 501 -25.61 -14.01 -22.65
C THR A 501 -25.32 -12.52 -22.54
N VAL A 502 -24.46 -11.94 -23.41
CA VAL A 502 -24.04 -10.53 -23.33
C VAL A 502 -25.23 -9.57 -23.34
N THR A 503 -26.26 -9.82 -24.15
CA THR A 503 -27.49 -9.03 -24.15
C THR A 503 -28.14 -8.93 -22.77
N LYS A 504 -28.19 -10.06 -22.03
CA LYS A 504 -28.73 -10.08 -20.67
C LYS A 504 -27.79 -9.41 -19.67
N VAL A 505 -26.48 -9.54 -19.87
CA VAL A 505 -25.48 -8.87 -19.02
C VAL A 505 -25.66 -7.35 -19.10
N LEU A 506 -25.74 -6.80 -20.31
CA LEU A 506 -25.91 -5.36 -20.53
C LEU A 506 -27.29 -4.85 -20.07
N LYS A 507 -28.38 -5.52 -20.45
CA LYS A 507 -29.74 -4.99 -20.25
C LYS A 507 -30.39 -5.37 -18.93
N GLU A 508 -29.96 -6.45 -18.29
CA GLU A 508 -30.58 -6.96 -17.06
C GLU A 508 -29.63 -7.00 -15.85
N PHE A 509 -28.37 -7.38 -16.04
CA PHE A 509 -27.44 -7.60 -14.92
C PHE A 509 -26.77 -6.30 -14.47
N ILE A 510 -26.13 -5.57 -15.39
CA ILE A 510 -25.42 -4.32 -15.08
C ILE A 510 -26.32 -3.29 -14.37
N PRO A 511 -27.57 -3.03 -14.84
CA PRO A 511 -28.45 -2.08 -14.16
C PRO A 511 -28.88 -2.50 -12.76
N LYS A 512 -28.70 -3.78 -12.38
CA LYS A 512 -29.03 -4.31 -11.05
C LYS A 512 -27.82 -4.39 -10.12
N LEU A 513 -26.63 -3.98 -10.58
CA LEU A 513 -25.43 -3.98 -9.75
C LEU A 513 -25.53 -2.92 -8.66
N SER A 514 -24.93 -3.23 -7.51
CA SER A 514 -24.76 -2.32 -6.37
C SER A 514 -23.52 -1.42 -6.50
N HIS A 515 -22.83 -1.46 -7.65
CA HIS A 515 -21.63 -0.70 -7.96
C HIS A 515 -21.62 -0.34 -9.44
N ASP A 516 -20.86 0.69 -9.79
CA ASP A 516 -20.80 1.21 -11.15
C ASP A 516 -20.02 0.28 -12.10
N ALA A 517 -20.42 0.28 -13.36
CA ALA A 517 -19.78 -0.46 -14.44
C ALA A 517 -19.78 0.39 -15.72
N ASP A 518 -18.64 0.44 -16.41
CA ASP A 518 -18.42 1.32 -17.57
C ASP A 518 -18.25 0.55 -18.90
N GLY A 519 -18.64 -0.73 -18.93
CA GLY A 519 -18.68 -1.53 -20.16
C GLY A 519 -18.47 -3.03 -19.93
N LEU A 520 -17.74 -3.67 -20.85
CA LEU A 520 -17.51 -5.12 -20.87
C LEU A 520 -16.02 -5.47 -21.00
N ILE A 521 -15.66 -6.64 -20.49
CA ILE A 521 -14.36 -7.28 -20.69
C ILE A 521 -14.59 -8.62 -21.39
N PHE A 522 -13.83 -8.87 -22.45
CA PHE A 522 -13.82 -10.14 -23.18
C PHE A 522 -12.49 -10.86 -22.93
N GLN A 523 -12.58 -12.07 -22.39
CA GLN A 523 -11.44 -12.92 -22.05
C GLN A 523 -11.49 -14.21 -22.85
N GLY A 524 -10.40 -14.56 -23.53
CA GLY A 524 -10.32 -15.81 -24.29
C GLY A 524 -10.45 -17.02 -23.38
N TRP A 525 -11.24 -18.01 -23.78
CA TRP A 525 -11.58 -19.21 -23.00
C TRP A 525 -10.36 -20.11 -22.72
N ASP A 526 -9.47 -20.23 -23.71
CA ASP A 526 -8.23 -21.02 -23.67
C ASP A 526 -6.98 -20.18 -23.47
N ASP A 527 -7.12 -18.87 -23.24
CA ASP A 527 -5.95 -17.98 -23.11
C ASP A 527 -5.11 -18.35 -21.88
N PRO A 528 -3.78 -18.50 -22.04
CA PRO A 528 -2.87 -18.47 -20.88
C PRO A 528 -2.89 -17.08 -20.24
N TYR A 529 -2.37 -16.96 -19.01
CA TYR A 529 -2.21 -15.65 -18.38
C TYR A 529 -1.05 -14.90 -19.05
N VAL A 530 -1.35 -13.78 -19.71
CA VAL A 530 -0.33 -12.95 -20.37
C VAL A 530 -0.02 -11.74 -19.49
N PRO A 531 1.21 -11.60 -18.96
CA PRO A 531 1.58 -10.44 -18.16
C PRO A 531 1.65 -9.19 -19.03
N ARG A 532 1.31 -8.03 -18.46
CA ARG A 532 1.25 -6.73 -19.16
C ARG A 532 0.24 -6.76 -20.32
N THR A 533 0.45 -5.99 -21.38
CA THR A 533 -0.50 -5.88 -22.48
C THR A 533 -0.83 -7.23 -23.09
N HIS A 534 -2.10 -7.60 -23.08
CA HIS A 534 -2.61 -8.82 -23.69
C HIS A 534 -3.56 -8.45 -24.84
N GLU A 535 -3.12 -8.70 -26.07
CA GLU A 535 -3.88 -8.40 -27.29
C GLU A 535 -5.15 -9.25 -27.42
N GLY A 536 -5.20 -10.41 -26.75
CA GLY A 536 -6.39 -11.26 -26.70
C GLY A 536 -7.38 -10.86 -25.60
N LEU A 537 -7.01 -10.02 -24.63
CA LEU A 537 -7.92 -9.55 -23.58
C LEU A 537 -8.48 -8.18 -23.97
N LEU A 538 -9.77 -8.13 -24.28
CA LEU A 538 -10.40 -6.96 -24.87
C LEU A 538 -11.27 -6.23 -23.83
N LYS A 539 -11.27 -4.90 -23.88
CA LYS A 539 -12.23 -4.07 -23.14
C LYS A 539 -13.08 -3.25 -24.10
N TRP A 540 -14.37 -3.28 -23.88
CA TRP A 540 -15.32 -2.37 -24.52
C TRP A 540 -15.88 -1.42 -23.46
N LYS A 541 -16.08 -0.17 -23.85
CA LYS A 541 -16.69 0.87 -23.02
C LYS A 541 -17.84 1.48 -23.79
N TYR A 542 -18.85 1.95 -23.06
CA TYR A 542 -19.87 2.81 -23.65
C TYR A 542 -19.22 4.01 -24.34
N PRO A 543 -19.65 4.38 -25.57
CA PRO A 543 -19.10 5.52 -26.30
C PRO A 543 -18.97 6.78 -25.44
N GLU A 544 -20.01 7.11 -24.69
CA GLU A 544 -20.12 8.25 -23.78
C GLU A 544 -19.18 8.19 -22.56
N MET A 545 -18.67 7.00 -22.22
CA MET A 545 -17.71 6.76 -21.12
C MET A 545 -16.25 6.78 -21.59
N ASN A 546 -16.00 7.04 -22.89
CA ASN A 546 -14.64 7.27 -23.39
C ASN A 546 -14.23 8.71 -23.10
N SER A 547 -13.35 8.87 -22.11
CA SER A 547 -12.88 10.17 -21.66
C SER A 547 -11.39 10.39 -21.90
N VAL A 548 -11.01 11.67 -21.98
CA VAL A 548 -9.63 12.15 -21.98
C VAL A 548 -9.48 13.22 -20.90
N ASP A 549 -8.39 13.17 -20.14
CA ASP A 549 -8.02 14.21 -19.20
C ASP A 549 -7.17 15.29 -19.91
N PHE A 550 -7.73 16.49 -20.02
CA PHE A 550 -7.07 17.67 -20.59
C PHE A 550 -6.68 18.66 -19.50
N LEU A 551 -5.62 19.43 -19.71
CA LEU A 551 -5.40 20.67 -18.98
C LEU A 551 -6.20 21.76 -19.69
N PHE A 552 -7.06 22.46 -18.95
CA PHE A 552 -7.93 23.50 -19.49
C PHE A 552 -7.45 24.88 -19.07
N GLU A 553 -7.41 25.84 -19.99
CA GLU A 553 -7.09 27.24 -19.70
C GLU A 553 -8.00 28.17 -20.48
N VAL A 554 -8.42 29.25 -19.81
CA VAL A 554 -9.11 30.38 -20.43
C VAL A 554 -8.11 31.50 -20.58
N VAL A 555 -7.99 32.05 -21.80
CA VAL A 555 -7.11 33.19 -22.06
C VAL A 555 -7.93 34.39 -22.52
N PHE A 556 -7.81 35.50 -21.79
CA PHE A 556 -8.53 36.73 -22.07
C PHE A 556 -7.74 37.63 -23.04
N PHE A 557 -8.44 38.25 -23.97
CA PHE A 557 -7.85 39.09 -25.03
C PHE A 557 -7.07 40.32 -24.51
N HIS A 558 -7.28 40.73 -23.25
CA HIS A 558 -6.72 41.98 -22.73
C HIS A 558 -5.20 41.97 -22.45
N LEU A 559 -4.52 40.83 -22.60
CA LEU A 559 -3.07 40.72 -22.34
C LEU A 559 -2.20 40.40 -23.57
N ALA A 560 -2.79 40.12 -24.73
CA ALA A 560 -2.00 39.88 -25.95
C ALA A 560 -1.28 41.14 -26.48
N LEU A 561 -1.73 42.34 -26.10
CA LEU A 561 -1.10 43.60 -26.49
C LEU A 561 0.14 43.98 -25.66
N LEU A 562 0.39 43.35 -24.51
CA LEU A 562 1.53 43.68 -23.65
C LEU A 562 2.79 42.86 -23.95
N SER A 563 2.72 41.84 -24.80
CA SER A 563 3.91 41.08 -25.23
C SER A 563 4.60 41.63 -26.48
N ILE A 564 4.00 42.61 -27.16
CA ILE A 564 4.65 43.37 -28.27
C ILE A 564 5.00 44.77 -27.75
N SER A 565 5.85 44.83 -26.73
CA SER A 565 6.46 46.08 -26.24
C SER A 565 7.98 45.97 -26.33
N SER A 566 8.47 45.67 -27.53
CA SER A 566 9.83 46.04 -27.95
C SER A 566 9.76 46.71 -29.30
N GLY A 567 9.24 47.94 -29.28
CA GLY A 567 9.49 48.98 -30.27
C GLY A 567 8.91 48.75 -31.65
N VAL A 568 7.78 49.40 -31.94
CA VAL A 568 7.56 50.30 -33.09
C VAL A 568 6.14 50.86 -32.98
N TRP A 569 6.03 52.18 -32.86
CA TRP A 569 4.76 52.91 -33.00
C TRP A 569 4.45 53.05 -34.49
N ILE A 570 3.45 52.33 -35.01
CA ILE A 570 2.84 52.68 -36.29
C ILE A 570 1.31 52.77 -36.12
N SER A 571 0.86 54.02 -36.23
CA SER A 571 -0.46 54.53 -36.65
C SER A 571 -1.73 53.78 -36.22
N LEU A 572 -2.41 54.39 -35.27
CA LEU A 572 -3.67 54.00 -34.64
C LEU A 572 -4.93 54.21 -35.51
N GLN A 573 -4.85 54.07 -36.84
CA GLN A 573 -5.96 54.41 -37.75
C GLN A 573 -6.41 53.26 -38.69
N LEU A 574 -5.81 52.07 -38.62
CA LEU A 574 -6.20 50.91 -39.45
C LEU A 574 -6.60 49.66 -38.64
N LEU A 575 -6.54 49.71 -37.30
CA LEU A 575 -7.01 48.62 -36.42
C LEU A 575 -8.41 48.90 -35.84
N THR A 576 -8.88 50.14 -35.94
CA THR A 576 -10.21 50.52 -35.48
C THR A 576 -11.34 49.95 -36.35
N ASP A 577 -11.04 49.58 -37.62
CA ASP A 577 -12.02 48.96 -38.53
C ASP A 577 -12.11 47.43 -38.40
N CYS A 578 -11.22 46.77 -37.66
CA CYS A 578 -11.41 45.37 -37.25
C CYS A 578 -12.06 45.22 -35.87
N LEU A 579 -12.21 46.32 -35.13
CA LEU A 579 -12.79 46.38 -33.77
C LEU A 579 -14.30 46.65 -33.75
N LEU A 580 -15.00 46.39 -34.86
CA LEU A 580 -16.46 46.43 -34.96
C LEU A 580 -17.04 45.16 -35.60
N LYS A 581 -16.56 44.00 -35.16
CA LYS A 581 -17.40 42.81 -35.08
C LYS A 581 -17.34 42.31 -33.65
N GLN A 582 -18.40 42.64 -32.89
CA GLN A 582 -18.82 42.04 -31.61
C GLN A 582 -17.75 41.13 -30.98
N VAL A 583 -16.85 41.72 -30.19
CA VAL A 583 -15.95 40.92 -29.35
C VAL A 583 -16.71 40.76 -28.05
N ASP A 584 -17.47 39.66 -27.96
CA ASP A 584 -17.93 39.15 -26.68
C ASP A 584 -16.73 39.04 -25.73
N ASP A 585 -16.92 39.38 -24.46
CA ASP A 585 -15.92 39.38 -23.38
C ASP A 585 -15.44 37.95 -23.01
N ASP A 586 -15.62 37.00 -23.94
CA ASP A 586 -15.42 35.58 -23.76
C ASP A 586 -13.96 35.25 -24.06
N GLY A 587 -13.19 34.99 -23.00
CA GLY A 587 -11.85 34.44 -23.13
C GLY A 587 -11.84 33.18 -23.99
N TYR A 588 -10.80 33.00 -24.82
CA TYR A 588 -10.71 31.82 -25.66
C TYR A 588 -10.27 30.61 -24.82
N GLU A 589 -11.06 29.55 -24.92
CA GLU A 589 -10.84 28.28 -24.24
C GLU A 589 -9.78 27.45 -24.96
N LYS A 590 -8.82 26.92 -24.21
CA LYS A 590 -7.75 26.06 -24.73
C LYS A 590 -7.65 24.76 -23.96
N LEU A 591 -7.52 23.67 -24.70
CA LEU A 591 -7.26 22.33 -24.19
C LEU A 591 -5.83 21.92 -24.49
N PHE A 592 -5.19 21.27 -23.52
CA PHE A 592 -3.83 20.80 -23.65
C PHE A 592 -3.66 19.36 -23.19
N ILE A 593 -2.76 18.65 -23.87
CA ILE A 593 -2.31 17.30 -23.54
C ILE A 593 -0.80 17.29 -23.30
N ASN A 594 -0.28 16.19 -22.76
CA ASN A 594 1.16 16.00 -22.60
C ASN A 594 1.74 15.32 -23.86
N GLU A 595 2.83 15.86 -24.39
CA GLU A 595 3.64 15.22 -25.43
C GLU A 595 5.11 15.29 -25.00
N ARG A 596 5.65 14.14 -24.55
CA ARG A 596 7.06 14.02 -24.13
C ARG A 596 7.44 14.98 -23.00
N GLY A 597 6.54 15.17 -22.03
CA GLY A 597 6.74 16.06 -20.89
C GLY A 597 6.51 17.55 -21.19
N ARG A 598 6.04 17.89 -22.40
CA ARG A 598 5.68 19.25 -22.78
C ARG A 598 4.18 19.36 -23.01
N LYS A 599 3.64 20.51 -22.64
CA LYS A 599 2.25 20.88 -22.88
C LYS A 599 2.03 21.14 -24.38
N LYS A 600 1.10 20.42 -25.00
CA LYS A 600 0.71 20.55 -26.41
C LYS A 600 -0.72 21.04 -26.51
N GLU A 601 -0.91 22.13 -27.25
CA GLU A 601 -2.24 22.70 -27.53
C GLU A 601 -3.02 21.82 -28.51
N MET A 602 -4.32 21.70 -28.25
CA MET A 602 -5.26 20.98 -29.09
C MET A 602 -6.10 21.95 -29.91
N ASP A 603 -5.54 22.41 -31.03
CA ASP A 603 -6.18 23.41 -31.88
C ASP A 603 -7.54 22.92 -32.41
N GLY A 604 -8.55 23.80 -32.36
CA GLY A 604 -9.88 23.57 -32.90
C GLY A 604 -10.76 22.59 -32.10
N GLN A 605 -10.33 22.15 -30.92
CA GLN A 605 -11.15 21.34 -30.01
C GLN A 605 -11.92 22.27 -29.06
N ARG A 606 -13.25 22.20 -29.07
CA ARG A 606 -14.11 22.95 -28.14
C ARG A 606 -14.53 22.07 -26.96
N VAL A 607 -14.71 22.67 -25.79
CA VAL A 607 -15.27 22.01 -24.61
C VAL A 607 -16.56 22.71 -24.19
N VAL A 608 -17.50 21.95 -23.64
CA VAL A 608 -18.77 22.43 -23.10
C VAL A 608 -18.87 21.98 -21.64
N PHE A 609 -19.31 22.89 -20.78
CA PHE A 609 -19.56 22.63 -19.37
C PHE A 609 -21.06 22.50 -19.11
N ALA A 610 -21.45 21.78 -18.05
CA ALA A 610 -22.85 21.67 -17.67
C ALA A 610 -23.47 23.06 -17.39
N ALA A 611 -24.75 23.22 -17.71
CA ALA A 611 -25.45 24.50 -17.66
C ALA A 611 -25.31 25.19 -16.28
N GLY A 612 -24.89 26.46 -16.28
CA GLY A 612 -24.72 27.28 -15.09
C GLY A 612 -23.32 27.24 -14.44
N LEU A 613 -22.36 26.50 -15.00
CA LEU A 613 -20.97 26.51 -14.57
C LEU A 613 -20.15 27.50 -15.41
N ASP A 614 -19.41 28.37 -14.75
CA ASP A 614 -18.48 29.30 -15.40
C ASP A 614 -17.17 28.59 -15.78
N PRO A 615 -16.80 28.53 -17.07
CA PRO A 615 -15.54 27.94 -17.55
C PRO A 615 -14.31 28.51 -16.83
N SER A 616 -14.32 29.80 -16.46
CA SER A 616 -13.18 30.47 -15.82
C SER A 616 -12.71 29.75 -14.54
N THR A 617 -13.62 29.11 -13.82
CA THR A 617 -13.35 28.37 -12.56
C THR A 617 -12.52 27.09 -12.76
N TYR A 618 -12.45 26.60 -13.99
CA TYR A 618 -11.69 25.39 -14.36
C TYR A 618 -10.31 25.72 -14.95
N SER A 619 -10.02 27.00 -15.22
CA SER A 619 -8.74 27.43 -15.79
C SER A 619 -7.55 27.00 -14.91
N GLY A 620 -6.54 26.39 -15.53
CA GLY A 620 -5.36 25.83 -14.86
C GLY A 620 -5.57 24.46 -14.20
N LYS A 621 -6.77 23.86 -14.32
CA LYS A 621 -7.08 22.54 -13.76
C LYS A 621 -7.10 21.46 -14.84
N ILE A 622 -6.92 20.22 -14.41
CA ILE A 622 -7.12 19.05 -15.27
C ILE A 622 -8.60 18.68 -15.21
N ILE A 623 -9.24 18.63 -16.37
CA ILE A 623 -10.63 18.24 -16.54
C ILE A 623 -10.72 16.94 -17.33
N GLU A 624 -11.60 16.04 -16.90
CA GLU A 624 -11.95 14.83 -17.63
C GLU A 624 -13.12 15.14 -18.55
N CYS A 625 -12.96 14.89 -19.85
CA CYS A 625 -13.97 15.19 -20.85
C CYS A 625 -14.33 13.94 -21.67
N SER A 626 -15.61 13.74 -21.96
CA SER A 626 -16.10 12.77 -22.95
C SER A 626 -16.36 13.46 -24.29
N TRP A 627 -16.40 12.70 -25.39
CA TRP A 627 -16.67 13.24 -26.71
C TRP A 627 -18.14 13.10 -27.07
N ASP A 628 -18.79 14.20 -27.41
CA ASP A 628 -20.11 14.22 -28.02
C ASP A 628 -19.97 14.16 -29.55
N SER A 629 -20.42 13.05 -30.15
CA SER A 629 -20.34 12.83 -31.59
C SER A 629 -21.30 13.68 -32.40
N ASP A 630 -22.41 14.12 -31.81
CA ASP A 630 -23.45 14.85 -32.52
C ASP A 630 -23.02 16.31 -32.67
N GLU A 631 -22.64 16.95 -31.57
CA GLU A 631 -22.21 18.35 -31.53
C GLU A 631 -20.72 18.54 -31.89
N HIS A 632 -19.94 17.46 -31.99
CA HIS A 632 -18.50 17.47 -32.25
C HIS A 632 -17.72 18.31 -31.23
N VAL A 633 -18.07 18.17 -29.94
CA VAL A 633 -17.47 18.89 -28.82
C VAL A 633 -17.08 17.94 -27.69
N TRP A 634 -16.12 18.36 -26.87
CA TRP A 634 -15.81 17.70 -25.61
C TRP A 634 -16.78 18.17 -24.54
N VAL A 635 -17.36 17.26 -23.75
CA VAL A 635 -18.22 17.60 -22.61
C VAL A 635 -17.44 17.36 -21.34
N CYS A 636 -17.29 18.39 -20.50
CA CYS A 636 -16.61 18.28 -19.21
C CYS A 636 -17.43 17.43 -18.25
N MET A 637 -16.84 16.34 -17.77
CA MET A 637 -17.45 15.43 -16.81
C MET A 637 -17.13 15.86 -15.37
N ARG A 638 -15.84 16.09 -15.07
CA ARG A 638 -15.37 16.45 -13.72
C ARG A 638 -13.95 17.04 -13.73
N THR A 639 -13.57 17.63 -12.60
CA THR A 639 -12.17 18.01 -12.33
C THR A 639 -11.37 16.84 -11.74
N ARG A 640 -10.14 16.66 -12.21
CA ARG A 640 -9.19 15.63 -11.74
C ARG A 640 -8.17 16.21 -10.77
N VAL A 641 -8.52 16.25 -9.49
CA VAL A 641 -7.62 16.71 -8.41
C VAL A 641 -6.54 15.70 -8.05
N ASP A 642 -6.73 14.43 -8.46
CA ASP A 642 -5.79 13.32 -8.27
C ASP A 642 -4.60 13.36 -9.25
N LYS A 643 -4.68 14.19 -10.30
CA LYS A 643 -3.69 14.26 -11.38
C LYS A 643 -2.89 15.55 -11.35
N ASN A 644 -1.60 15.41 -11.60
CA ASN A 644 -0.68 16.53 -11.78
C ASN A 644 -0.38 16.82 -13.26
N THR A 645 -0.69 15.89 -14.17
CA THR A 645 -0.43 16.03 -15.61
C THR A 645 -1.62 15.51 -16.44
N PRO A 646 -1.95 16.17 -17.56
CA PRO A 646 -2.98 15.69 -18.49
C PRO A 646 -2.52 14.40 -19.18
N ASN A 647 -3.41 13.76 -19.94
CA ASN A 647 -3.05 12.54 -20.64
C ASN A 647 -1.94 12.74 -21.69
N GLU A 648 -1.12 11.70 -21.87
CA GLU A 648 -0.14 11.64 -22.96
C GLU A 648 -0.83 11.54 -24.33
N ILE A 649 -0.20 12.09 -25.37
CA ILE A 649 -0.73 12.09 -26.74
C ILE A 649 -1.05 10.70 -27.27
N ASN A 650 -0.30 9.68 -26.83
CA ASN A 650 -0.58 8.29 -27.20
C ASN A 650 -1.88 7.78 -26.59
N THR A 651 -2.24 8.21 -25.39
CA THR A 651 -3.52 7.91 -24.75
C THR A 651 -4.65 8.61 -25.50
N TYR A 652 -4.50 9.91 -25.78
CA TYR A 652 -5.47 10.67 -26.58
C TYR A 652 -5.74 10.00 -27.94
N ARG A 653 -4.69 9.64 -28.69
CA ARG A 653 -4.84 8.97 -30.00
C ARG A 653 -5.58 7.63 -29.90
N LYS A 654 -5.35 6.86 -28.83
CA LYS A 654 -6.04 5.58 -28.59
C LYS A 654 -7.52 5.80 -28.28
N VAL A 655 -7.84 6.78 -27.43
CA VAL A 655 -9.23 7.13 -27.10
C VAL A 655 -9.96 7.65 -28.35
N MET A 656 -9.34 8.55 -29.11
CA MET A 656 -9.90 9.02 -30.38
C MET A 656 -10.12 7.92 -31.41
N ARG A 657 -9.24 6.91 -31.47
CA ARG A 657 -9.47 5.74 -32.33
C ARG A 657 -10.70 4.95 -31.86
N SER A 658 -10.85 4.75 -30.55
CA SER A 658 -12.02 4.08 -29.96
C SER A 658 -13.31 4.83 -30.26
N ILE A 659 -13.30 6.16 -30.17
CA ILE A 659 -14.42 7.04 -30.51
C ILE A 659 -14.75 6.93 -32.00
N LYS A 660 -13.73 6.97 -32.87
CA LYS A 660 -13.90 6.86 -34.34
C LYS A 660 -14.45 5.51 -34.78
N ASP A 661 -14.03 4.42 -34.13
CA ASP A 661 -14.55 3.08 -34.43
C ASP A 661 -16.05 2.99 -34.10
N ASN A 662 -16.52 3.82 -33.16
CA ASN A 662 -17.90 4.00 -32.72
C ASN A 662 -18.66 2.67 -32.62
N ILE A 663 -18.10 1.73 -31.84
CA ILE A 663 -18.74 0.46 -31.56
C ILE A 663 -19.76 0.71 -30.45
N THR A 664 -21.00 1.06 -30.83
CA THR A 664 -22.11 1.25 -29.91
C THR A 664 -22.58 -0.10 -29.34
N GLU A 665 -23.44 -0.05 -28.30
CA GLU A 665 -24.08 -1.25 -27.76
C GLU A 665 -24.80 -2.05 -28.86
N ASP A 666 -25.57 -1.39 -29.72
CA ASP A 666 -26.33 -2.06 -30.79
C ASP A 666 -25.43 -2.72 -31.83
N VAL A 667 -24.33 -2.06 -32.23
CA VAL A 667 -23.35 -2.63 -33.16
C VAL A 667 -22.70 -3.86 -32.53
N LEU A 668 -22.27 -3.75 -31.26
CA LEU A 668 -21.65 -4.87 -30.55
C LEU A 668 -22.60 -6.06 -30.44
N LEU A 669 -23.86 -5.83 -30.08
CA LEU A 669 -24.87 -6.88 -29.96
C LEU A 669 -25.19 -7.52 -31.31
N SER A 670 -25.29 -6.74 -32.38
CA SER A 670 -25.49 -7.26 -33.74
C SER A 670 -24.36 -8.20 -34.15
N GLU A 671 -23.12 -7.77 -33.96
CA GLU A 671 -21.92 -8.56 -34.28
C GLU A 671 -21.86 -9.85 -33.44
N ILE A 672 -22.15 -9.77 -32.15
CA ILE A 672 -22.20 -10.96 -31.27
C ILE A 672 -23.28 -11.94 -31.72
N ASN A 673 -24.46 -11.47 -32.13
CA ASN A 673 -25.54 -12.33 -32.61
C ASN A 673 -25.14 -13.10 -33.88
N GLU A 674 -24.36 -12.50 -34.78
CA GLU A 674 -23.77 -13.22 -35.91
C GLU A 674 -22.73 -14.24 -35.47
N ILE A 675 -21.84 -13.85 -34.54
CA ILE A 675 -20.75 -14.69 -34.04
C ILE A 675 -21.27 -15.97 -33.38
N ILE A 676 -22.31 -15.87 -32.54
CA ILE A 676 -22.84 -17.03 -31.82
C ILE A 676 -23.52 -18.05 -32.75
N CYS A 677 -23.88 -17.64 -33.97
CA CYS A 677 -24.42 -18.54 -34.99
C CYS A 677 -23.33 -19.36 -35.71
N LEU A 678 -22.05 -19.02 -35.55
CA LEU A 678 -20.95 -19.78 -36.12
C LEU A 678 -20.90 -21.20 -35.52
N PRO A 679 -20.56 -22.25 -36.31
CA PRO A 679 -20.57 -23.64 -35.85
C PRO A 679 -19.79 -23.85 -34.55
N MET A 680 -18.64 -23.19 -34.46
CA MET A 680 -17.79 -23.15 -33.27
C MET A 680 -18.62 -22.81 -32.01
N TYR A 681 -19.33 -21.69 -31.99
CA TYR A 681 -20.14 -21.29 -30.84
C TYR A 681 -21.39 -22.17 -30.66
N ALA A 682 -22.08 -22.49 -31.75
CA ALA A 682 -23.32 -23.26 -31.72
C ALA A 682 -23.15 -24.65 -31.08
N ASP A 683 -22.07 -25.37 -31.42
CA ASP A 683 -21.82 -26.72 -30.89
C ASP A 683 -21.49 -26.69 -29.40
N ARG A 684 -20.74 -25.68 -28.94
CA ARG A 684 -20.41 -25.52 -27.52
C ARG A 684 -21.63 -25.09 -26.69
N ILE A 685 -22.45 -24.18 -27.21
CA ILE A 685 -23.72 -23.79 -26.55
C ILE A 685 -24.60 -25.03 -26.36
N LYS A 686 -24.75 -25.87 -27.38
CA LYS A 686 -25.50 -27.14 -27.26
C LYS A 686 -24.91 -28.07 -26.20
N SER A 687 -23.58 -28.22 -26.16
CA SER A 687 -22.89 -29.04 -25.17
C SER A 687 -23.15 -28.55 -23.74
N GLU A 688 -23.03 -27.24 -23.48
CA GLU A 688 -23.30 -26.66 -22.17
C GLU A 688 -24.78 -26.75 -21.77
N MET A 689 -25.70 -26.53 -22.70
CA MET A 689 -27.14 -26.72 -22.44
C MET A 689 -27.46 -28.18 -22.09
N ASN A 690 -26.80 -29.15 -22.72
CA ASN A 690 -26.96 -30.56 -22.40
C ASN A 690 -26.36 -30.92 -21.04
N LEU A 691 -25.22 -30.32 -20.67
CA LEU A 691 -24.62 -30.45 -19.33
C LEU A 691 -25.52 -29.84 -18.25
N ALA A 692 -26.10 -28.66 -18.50
CA ALA A 692 -27.02 -27.99 -17.60
C ALA A 692 -28.32 -28.77 -17.41
N ARG A 693 -28.84 -29.45 -18.43
CA ARG A 693 -30.01 -30.34 -18.32
C ARG A 693 -29.74 -31.64 -17.55
N ARG A 694 -28.47 -32.03 -17.41
CA ARG A 694 -28.05 -33.24 -16.69
C ARG A 694 -27.71 -32.99 -15.22
N ARG A 695 -27.56 -31.72 -14.83
CA ARG A 695 -27.44 -31.28 -13.43
C ARG A 695 -28.81 -30.87 -12.92
#